data_AF-G3JIA8-F1
#
_entry.id   AF-G3JIA8-F1
#
_cell.length_a   1.000
_cell.length_b   1.000
_cell.length_c   1.000
_cell.angle_alpha   90.00
_cell.angle_beta   90.00
_cell.angle_gamma   90.00
#
_symmetry.space_group_name_H-M   'P 1'
#
loop_
_entity.id
_entity.type
_entity.pdbx_description
1 polymer ?
#
loop_
_entity_poly.entity_id
_entity_poly.type
_entity_poly.pdbx_seq_one_letter_code
_entity_poly.pdbx_strand_id
1 'polypeptide(L)'
;MLCCFVPMTRRWQDSSSMSDTPLTDRYFGTTPPAISKALCKKAWEHNEDLTRAERWLFLCQGTEDGQFLADAARSDEQINYALGRPPPFVLLENIQMTVGDKYTSVADVVRDFWNPDRTADLNFYAHECVWLVWWTLHTAAIYSRDTPKDVSPGLVDAAGRLARKLRPEEWAMEEAMRDRWMKNEVECPSLTQEDDVFTRQEASKNHEGWWVAGDEWHKECDAREEALRKSLWARVNEELRNADEMDLAAVRVLQARMAAEIAQETAQEEADKARQEKKEREEKARKRLDREAARGERRAKKHRGAAVGELDSDVDDDDDGGSDVGFPIKWSFGPTTRPWTREDAARQDRREMEEKIAQERDLEDERRREEEAEAKEKERLKEEVHTSPPPRRCVTMASASSPAATAYTRVGVPDGGGPGSTRLYALLSSFVRDASLAPRVTELVIDLAGKGTPYGHRPEESPDLSHVVLPDVPADDEVYAALRRRILDLGMDEARTERMARALRWRATAAPDAGRRTRRPGSLAMRADDDSRFAAQWQLTAGVLLLSFCENVDTLYLGPLEHGHLLLREYMLRANYGLLPQPRPLQKLRRVEVLTHDPNGWTPTVELGAHLQLVHRLPSLARLAVDNAQVYQPSWNLAAARASSMTELSITHFDIDHDWVARVLRVPRALRKFTLSVGGVANTDGGMPMMSKAVVGRSLWKHRKTLTHVDVDLSIFTHDPDRVEEEEDLDRAPSDWELRLYGADYLGMDRDLAAAASFPSNDDAPPPHSAYGHTIGSFREFPVLAHLAISIRTLLGNKRIPLASDDDASDAPASPEPANASSTLAAMLPASLESLTLYGYVRGDDASLDAQVDDLMRRKGGAALPKLRDVRGVEETVEDIQMIFGDKPEEEEDLWQGLKRDLSWKKVSEEDKKVQEDEEDEEDDEN
;
A
#
# COMPACT_ATOMS: atom_id res chain seq x y z
N MET A 1 -5.57 62.99 8.76
CA MET A 1 -5.91 62.88 7.32
C MET A 1 -6.90 61.73 7.21
N LEU A 2 -8.22 61.89 7.39
CA LEU A 2 -9.17 62.70 6.61
C LEU A 2 -8.96 62.52 5.10
N CYS A 3 -9.63 61.53 4.50
CA CYS A 3 -10.66 61.70 3.46
C CYS A 3 -10.80 60.47 2.54
N CYS A 4 -12.06 60.06 2.34
CA CYS A 4 -12.62 59.40 1.16
C CYS A 4 -12.23 57.95 0.82
N PHE A 5 -13.03 56.98 1.29
CA PHE A 5 -13.47 55.86 0.46
C PHE A 5 -14.95 55.56 0.75
N VAL A 6 -15.80 55.94 -0.19
CA VAL A 6 -17.23 55.59 -0.27
C VAL A 6 -17.31 54.24 -0.99
N PRO A 7 -18.05 53.23 -0.50
CA PRO A 7 -18.26 52.02 -1.27
C PRO A 7 -19.24 52.30 -2.40
N MET A 8 -18.81 52.04 -3.64
CA MET A 8 -19.66 52.03 -4.83
C MET A 8 -20.74 50.94 -4.68
N THR A 9 -21.93 51.35 -4.28
CA THR A 9 -23.16 50.60 -4.52
C THR A 9 -23.45 50.64 -6.02
N ARG A 10 -23.19 49.54 -6.73
CA ARG A 10 -23.67 49.37 -8.11
C ARG A 10 -25.20 49.43 -8.09
N ARG A 11 -25.75 50.51 -8.68
CA ARG A 11 -27.17 50.64 -9.02
C ARG A 11 -27.56 49.51 -9.97
N TRP A 12 -28.37 48.59 -9.47
CA TRP A 12 -29.14 47.62 -10.25
C TRP A 12 -30.40 48.31 -10.80
N GLN A 13 -30.25 49.10 -11.87
CA GLN A 13 -31.37 49.61 -12.65
C GLN A 13 -30.95 49.70 -14.12
N ASP A 14 -31.18 48.63 -14.89
CA ASP A 14 -32.06 48.68 -16.07
C ASP A 14 -32.21 47.30 -16.74
N SER A 15 -33.49 47.00 -17.04
CA SER A 15 -34.09 45.84 -17.72
C SER A 15 -33.63 45.72 -19.19
N SER A 16 -33.59 44.53 -19.83
CA SER A 16 -34.82 43.89 -20.34
C SER A 16 -34.61 42.44 -20.90
N SER A 17 -33.57 41.69 -20.49
CA SER A 17 -33.35 40.31 -20.98
C SER A 17 -33.07 39.25 -19.90
N MET A 18 -33.33 39.52 -18.63
CA MET A 18 -33.10 38.58 -17.52
C MET A 18 -34.36 37.79 -17.10
N SER A 19 -35.32 37.54 -18.00
CA SER A 19 -36.60 36.91 -17.63
C SER A 19 -36.51 35.43 -17.24
N ASP A 20 -35.38 34.77 -17.53
CA ASP A 20 -35.32 33.31 -17.50
C ASP A 20 -34.47 32.74 -16.35
N THR A 21 -33.79 33.58 -15.56
CA THR A 21 -33.06 33.08 -14.37
C THR A 21 -34.06 32.73 -13.26
N PRO A 22 -34.03 31.50 -12.71
CA PRO A 22 -34.85 31.12 -11.56
C PRO A 22 -34.72 32.13 -10.41
N LEU A 23 -35.83 32.45 -9.73
CA LEU A 23 -35.80 33.32 -8.55
C LEU A 23 -34.97 32.70 -7.41
N THR A 24 -34.95 31.38 -7.30
CA THR A 24 -34.03 30.65 -6.40
C THR A 24 -32.59 31.10 -6.61
N ASP A 25 -32.12 31.14 -7.85
CA ASP A 25 -30.74 31.51 -8.17
C ASP A 25 -30.49 32.99 -7.88
N ARG A 26 -31.48 33.84 -8.14
CA ARG A 26 -31.41 35.28 -7.86
C ARG A 26 -31.29 35.59 -6.36
N TYR A 27 -32.00 34.82 -5.51
CA TYR A 27 -32.10 35.09 -4.08
C TYR A 27 -31.25 34.18 -3.21
N PHE A 28 -30.70 33.09 -3.73
CA PHE A 28 -29.90 32.13 -2.97
C PHE A 28 -28.62 31.68 -3.68
N GLY A 29 -28.43 32.05 -4.96
CA GLY A 29 -27.28 31.64 -5.77
C GLY A 29 -27.54 30.35 -6.56
N THR A 30 -26.67 30.07 -7.53
CA THR A 30 -26.73 28.85 -8.36
C THR A 30 -26.21 27.60 -7.63
N THR A 31 -25.50 27.80 -6.53
CA THR A 31 -25.03 26.74 -5.63
C THR A 31 -25.89 26.74 -4.36
N PRO A 32 -26.11 25.57 -3.71
CA PRO A 32 -26.78 25.51 -2.42
C PRO A 32 -26.16 26.51 -1.43
N PRO A 33 -26.95 27.42 -0.85
CA PRO A 33 -26.41 28.44 0.04
C PRO A 33 -25.91 27.80 1.33
N ALA A 34 -24.74 28.20 1.83
CA ALA A 34 -24.24 27.70 3.10
C ALA A 34 -25.18 28.11 4.26
N ILE A 35 -25.35 27.20 5.22
CA ILE A 35 -26.21 27.39 6.41
C ILE A 35 -25.32 27.38 7.65
N SER A 36 -25.49 28.37 8.52
CA SER A 36 -24.73 28.47 9.78
C SER A 36 -25.11 27.38 10.78
N LYS A 37 -24.18 27.01 11.66
CA LYS A 37 -24.45 26.11 12.79
C LYS A 37 -25.53 26.68 13.70
N ALA A 38 -25.56 28.00 13.89
CA ALA A 38 -26.60 28.67 14.68
C ALA A 38 -28.01 28.45 14.10
N LEU A 39 -28.19 28.57 12.78
CA LEU A 39 -29.49 28.32 12.16
C LEU A 39 -29.85 26.83 12.13
N CYS A 40 -28.89 25.95 11.86
CA CYS A 40 -29.09 24.50 12.01
C CYS A 40 -29.53 24.15 13.44
N LYS A 41 -28.91 24.76 14.46
CA LYS A 41 -29.29 24.61 15.86
C LYS A 41 -30.73 25.06 16.13
N LYS A 42 -31.08 26.26 15.66
CA LYS A 42 -32.46 26.78 15.75
C LYS A 42 -33.44 25.81 15.08
N ALA A 43 -33.10 25.27 13.92
CA ALA A 43 -33.98 24.39 13.17
C ALA A 43 -34.31 23.08 13.88
N TRP A 44 -33.42 22.52 14.69
CA TRP A 44 -33.72 21.30 15.46
C TRP A 44 -34.24 21.57 16.88
N GLU A 45 -33.82 22.67 17.53
CA GLU A 45 -34.31 23.04 18.87
C GLU A 45 -35.70 23.68 18.83
N HIS A 46 -35.95 24.53 17.82
CA HIS A 46 -37.08 25.44 17.71
C HIS A 46 -37.63 25.47 16.27
N ASN A 47 -37.92 24.29 15.71
CA ASN A 47 -38.33 24.14 14.32
C ASN A 47 -39.61 24.93 13.95
N GLU A 48 -40.53 25.00 14.90
CA GLU A 48 -41.77 25.77 14.85
C GLU A 48 -41.52 27.28 14.67
N ASP A 49 -40.39 27.79 15.18
CA ASP A 49 -40.02 29.21 15.15
C ASP A 49 -39.23 29.60 13.89
N LEU A 50 -39.08 28.69 12.92
CA LEU A 50 -38.48 28.99 11.64
C LEU A 50 -39.38 29.94 10.84
N THR A 51 -38.82 31.09 10.49
CA THR A 51 -39.45 32.08 9.62
C THR A 51 -39.60 31.54 8.20
N ARG A 52 -40.47 32.16 7.41
CA ARG A 52 -40.69 31.78 6.01
C ARG A 52 -39.39 31.81 5.17
N ALA A 53 -38.58 32.86 5.35
CA ALA A 53 -37.28 32.98 4.69
C ALA A 53 -36.29 31.88 5.10
N GLU A 54 -36.26 31.49 6.38
CA GLU A 54 -35.42 30.39 6.87
C GLU A 54 -35.87 29.04 6.30
N ARG A 55 -37.19 28.79 6.20
CA ARG A 55 -37.73 27.59 5.55
C ARG A 55 -37.36 27.53 4.07
N TRP A 56 -37.44 28.65 3.34
CA TRP A 56 -36.97 28.71 1.95
C TRP A 56 -35.48 28.41 1.81
N LEU A 57 -34.64 28.92 2.72
CA LEU A 57 -33.21 28.64 2.70
C LEU A 57 -32.90 27.14 2.84
N PHE A 58 -33.64 26.44 3.71
CA PHE A 58 -33.53 24.99 3.86
C PHE A 58 -34.05 24.22 2.62
N LEU A 59 -35.19 24.63 2.04
CA LEU A 59 -35.72 24.02 0.81
C LEU A 59 -34.77 24.22 -0.39
N CYS A 60 -34.07 25.37 -0.45
CA CYS A 60 -33.09 25.67 -1.50
C CYS A 60 -31.86 24.75 -1.46
N GLN A 61 -31.61 24.03 -0.35
CA GLN A 61 -30.57 22.99 -0.34
C GLN A 61 -30.87 21.89 -1.36
N GLY A 62 -32.16 21.69 -1.70
CA GLY A 62 -32.55 20.68 -2.68
C GLY A 62 -32.39 19.24 -2.17
N THR A 63 -32.31 19.05 -0.86
CA THR A 63 -32.08 17.76 -0.21
C THR A 63 -33.27 17.37 0.66
N GLU A 64 -33.40 16.07 0.93
CA GLU A 64 -34.39 15.55 1.89
C GLU A 64 -34.16 16.10 3.30
N ASP A 65 -32.90 16.30 3.73
CA ASP A 65 -32.58 16.89 5.03
C ASP A 65 -33.04 18.36 5.12
N GLY A 66 -32.84 19.12 4.03
CA GLY A 66 -33.35 20.49 3.90
C GLY A 66 -34.87 20.54 3.94
N GLN A 67 -35.55 19.66 3.20
CA GLN A 67 -37.01 19.55 3.27
C GLN A 67 -37.48 19.16 4.67
N PHE A 68 -36.82 18.19 5.31
CA PHE A 68 -37.17 17.69 6.64
C PHE A 68 -37.13 18.80 7.69
N LEU A 69 -36.12 19.68 7.64
CA LEU A 69 -36.04 20.83 8.53
C LEU A 69 -37.04 21.93 8.16
N ALA A 70 -37.36 22.11 6.88
CA ALA A 70 -38.25 23.17 6.42
C ALA A 70 -39.74 22.89 6.65
N ASP A 71 -40.19 21.65 6.50
CA ASP A 71 -41.61 21.28 6.59
C ASP A 71 -42.03 20.94 8.04
N ALA A 72 -43.22 21.39 8.45
CA ALA A 72 -43.71 21.13 9.81
C ALA A 72 -44.28 19.71 9.99
N ALA A 73 -44.90 19.17 8.93
CA ALA A 73 -45.39 17.80 8.89
C ALA A 73 -44.34 16.91 8.20
N ARG A 74 -44.02 15.78 8.83
CA ARG A 74 -43.03 14.81 8.35
C ARG A 74 -43.68 13.45 8.30
N SER A 75 -43.45 12.73 7.21
CA SER A 75 -43.79 11.32 7.12
C SER A 75 -42.82 10.48 7.94
N ASP A 76 -43.23 9.26 8.29
CA ASP A 76 -42.35 8.30 8.95
C ASP A 76 -41.12 7.94 8.10
N GLU A 77 -41.29 7.93 6.79
CA GLU A 77 -40.21 7.70 5.84
C GLU A 77 -39.15 8.81 5.91
N GLN A 78 -39.57 10.07 5.96
CA GLN A 78 -38.65 11.21 6.12
C GLN A 78 -37.95 11.22 7.49
N ILE A 79 -38.63 10.78 8.56
CA ILE A 79 -38.00 10.65 9.88
C ILE A 79 -36.94 9.55 9.86
N ASN A 80 -37.26 8.39 9.29
CA ASN A 80 -36.30 7.29 9.15
C ASN A 80 -35.10 7.70 8.27
N TYR A 81 -35.35 8.43 7.19
CA TYR A 81 -34.31 8.98 6.34
C TYR A 81 -33.35 9.90 7.11
N ALA A 82 -33.89 10.88 7.86
CA ALA A 82 -33.08 11.82 8.65
C ALA A 82 -32.28 11.13 9.78
N LEU A 83 -32.75 9.98 10.27
CA LEU A 83 -32.02 9.14 11.23
C LEU A 83 -30.93 8.28 10.57
N GLY A 84 -30.85 8.27 9.25
CA GLY A 84 -30.01 7.32 8.52
C GLY A 84 -30.45 5.89 8.80
N ARG A 85 -31.76 5.61 8.77
CA ARG A 85 -32.28 4.24 8.81
C ARG A 85 -32.57 3.79 7.38
N PRO A 86 -32.30 2.52 7.03
CA PRO A 86 -32.68 1.99 5.73
C PRO A 86 -34.21 1.96 5.59
N PRO A 87 -34.74 1.91 4.36
CA PRO A 87 -36.16 1.72 4.14
C PRO A 87 -36.69 0.48 4.89
N PRO A 88 -37.93 0.51 5.41
CA PRO A 88 -38.48 -0.61 6.20
C PRO A 88 -38.47 -1.96 5.48
N PHE A 89 -38.57 -1.97 4.13
CA PHE A 89 -38.51 -3.21 3.35
C PHE A 89 -37.09 -3.79 3.29
N VAL A 90 -36.06 -2.96 3.18
CA VAL A 90 -34.64 -3.37 3.22
C VAL A 90 -34.31 -3.94 4.59
N LEU A 91 -34.76 -3.26 5.65
CA LEU A 91 -34.59 -3.74 7.01
C LEU A 91 -35.28 -5.09 7.24
N LEU A 92 -36.49 -5.26 6.72
CA LEU A 92 -37.24 -6.52 6.82
C LEU A 92 -36.55 -7.64 6.03
N GLU A 93 -36.08 -7.37 4.81
CA GLU A 93 -35.33 -8.33 4.01
C GLU A 93 -34.05 -8.76 4.77
N ASN A 94 -33.32 -7.80 5.34
CA ASN A 94 -32.11 -8.09 6.12
C ASN A 94 -32.43 -8.93 7.35
N ILE A 95 -33.49 -8.61 8.10
CA ILE A 95 -33.93 -9.42 9.24
C ILE A 95 -34.32 -10.84 8.80
N GLN A 96 -35.01 -10.99 7.68
CA GLN A 96 -35.40 -12.30 7.15
C GLN A 96 -34.19 -13.12 6.67
N MET A 97 -33.26 -12.49 5.98
CA MET A 97 -32.00 -13.12 5.54
C MET A 97 -31.13 -13.53 6.73
N THR A 98 -31.13 -12.71 7.77
CA THR A 98 -30.28 -12.90 8.92
C THR A 98 -30.84 -13.90 9.91
N VAL A 99 -32.13 -13.80 10.26
CA VAL A 99 -32.73 -14.56 11.36
C VAL A 99 -33.77 -15.59 10.88
N GLY A 100 -33.89 -15.75 9.55
CA GLY A 100 -34.85 -16.61 8.87
C GLY A 100 -36.28 -16.07 8.88
N ASP A 101 -37.19 -16.79 8.21
CA ASP A 101 -38.62 -16.43 8.09
C ASP A 101 -39.39 -16.38 9.43
N LYS A 102 -38.72 -16.68 10.56
CA LYS A 102 -39.30 -16.65 11.91
C LYS A 102 -39.76 -15.25 12.31
N TYR A 103 -39.10 -14.21 11.82
CA TYR A 103 -39.42 -12.82 12.16
C TYR A 103 -40.05 -12.10 10.96
N THR A 104 -41.29 -11.67 11.14
CA THR A 104 -42.05 -10.94 10.12
C THR A 104 -41.99 -9.42 10.30
N SER A 105 -41.35 -8.96 11.38
CA SER A 105 -41.23 -7.54 11.68
C SER A 105 -40.03 -7.24 12.58
N VAL A 106 -39.57 -6.00 12.52
CA VAL A 106 -38.60 -5.42 13.45
C VAL A 106 -39.06 -5.56 14.90
N ALA A 107 -40.35 -5.35 15.15
CA ALA A 107 -40.93 -5.44 16.49
C ALA A 107 -40.80 -6.84 17.11
N ASP A 108 -40.85 -7.90 16.29
CA ASP A 108 -40.66 -9.27 16.75
C ASP A 108 -39.21 -9.53 17.21
N VAL A 109 -38.23 -8.99 16.48
CA VAL A 109 -36.80 -9.08 16.84
C VAL A 109 -36.54 -8.33 18.15
N VAL A 110 -37.08 -7.11 18.28
CA VAL A 110 -36.97 -6.30 19.51
C VAL A 110 -37.59 -7.02 20.70
N ARG A 111 -38.79 -7.56 20.54
CA ARG A 111 -39.49 -8.29 21.60
C ARG A 111 -38.66 -9.47 22.11
N ASP A 112 -38.04 -10.20 21.20
CA ASP A 112 -37.26 -11.39 21.55
C ASP A 112 -35.86 -11.00 22.08
N PHE A 113 -35.25 -9.90 21.61
CA PHE A 113 -34.02 -9.32 22.16
C PHE A 113 -34.18 -8.89 23.62
N TRP A 114 -35.34 -8.33 23.97
CA TRP A 114 -35.60 -7.91 25.35
C TRP A 114 -35.99 -9.06 26.29
N ASN A 115 -36.29 -10.24 25.78
CA ASN A 115 -36.68 -11.40 26.58
C ASN A 115 -35.47 -12.31 26.83
N PRO A 116 -34.92 -12.40 28.06
CA PRO A 116 -33.67 -13.12 28.34
C PRO A 116 -33.67 -14.58 27.86
N ASP A 117 -34.82 -15.26 27.93
CA ASP A 117 -34.96 -16.66 27.51
C ASP A 117 -34.96 -16.83 25.99
N ARG A 118 -35.28 -15.77 25.23
CA ARG A 118 -35.31 -15.75 23.75
C ARG A 118 -34.16 -14.95 23.13
N THR A 119 -33.48 -14.12 23.90
CA THR A 119 -32.27 -13.40 23.49
C THR A 119 -31.18 -14.38 23.04
N ALA A 120 -31.10 -15.56 23.67
CA ALA A 120 -30.18 -16.63 23.29
C ALA A 120 -30.54 -17.31 21.95
N ASP A 121 -31.79 -17.19 21.49
CA ASP A 121 -32.24 -17.72 20.19
C ASP A 121 -31.96 -16.75 19.02
N LEU A 122 -31.47 -15.54 19.31
CA LEU A 122 -31.02 -14.58 18.31
C LEU A 122 -29.57 -14.88 17.93
N ASN A 123 -29.30 -15.01 16.63
CA ASN A 123 -27.93 -15.18 16.15
C ASN A 123 -27.15 -13.86 16.18
N PHE A 124 -25.82 -13.94 16.05
CA PHE A 124 -24.92 -12.79 16.12
C PHE A 124 -25.40 -11.61 15.27
N TYR A 125 -25.75 -11.86 14.02
CA TYR A 125 -26.19 -10.81 13.10
C TYR A 125 -27.56 -10.20 13.47
N ALA A 126 -28.47 -10.95 14.09
CA ALA A 126 -29.70 -10.39 14.65
C ALA A 126 -29.38 -9.40 15.77
N HIS A 127 -28.40 -9.73 16.60
CA HIS A 127 -27.90 -8.83 17.62
C HIS A 127 -27.12 -7.64 17.04
N GLU A 128 -26.31 -7.87 16.01
CA GLU A 128 -25.57 -6.84 15.28
C GLU A 128 -26.53 -5.84 14.62
N CYS A 129 -27.59 -6.34 13.98
CA CYS A 129 -28.72 -5.55 13.47
C CYS A 129 -29.30 -4.63 14.54
N VAL A 130 -29.44 -5.12 15.77
CA VAL A 130 -29.96 -4.35 16.90
C VAL A 130 -28.91 -3.34 17.40
N TRP A 131 -27.63 -3.72 17.42
CA TRP A 131 -26.52 -2.89 17.92
C TRP A 131 -26.20 -1.71 17.00
N LEU A 132 -26.08 -1.93 15.70
CA LEU A 132 -25.76 -0.90 14.72
C LEU A 132 -26.98 -0.06 14.33
N VAL A 133 -28.05 -0.06 15.14
CA VAL A 133 -29.25 0.76 14.92
C VAL A 133 -29.92 0.42 13.58
N TRP A 134 -30.27 -0.85 13.41
CA TRP A 134 -30.96 -1.43 12.23
C TRP A 134 -30.09 -1.66 11.00
N TRP A 135 -28.76 -1.64 11.18
CA TRP A 135 -27.77 -1.94 10.16
C TRP A 135 -27.07 -3.26 10.48
N THR A 136 -26.63 -4.01 9.48
CA THR A 136 -25.47 -4.91 9.61
C THR A 136 -24.25 -4.20 9.01
N LEU A 137 -23.02 -4.56 9.40
CA LEU A 137 -21.79 -4.09 8.74
C LEU A 137 -21.88 -4.23 7.21
N HIS A 138 -22.47 -5.33 6.73
CA HIS A 138 -22.63 -5.62 5.30
C HIS A 138 -23.61 -4.66 4.61
N THR A 139 -24.74 -4.37 5.25
CA THR A 139 -25.76 -3.48 4.66
C THR A 139 -25.40 -2.02 4.82
N ALA A 140 -24.58 -1.67 5.80
CA ALA A 140 -24.02 -0.32 5.93
C ALA A 140 -23.19 0.01 4.70
N ALA A 141 -22.33 -0.89 4.22
CA ALA A 141 -21.54 -0.64 3.01
C ALA A 141 -22.37 -0.49 1.72
N ILE A 142 -23.57 -1.08 1.66
CA ILE A 142 -24.42 -1.12 0.47
C ILE A 142 -25.44 0.01 0.45
N TYR A 143 -26.01 0.33 1.62
CA TYR A 143 -27.08 1.33 1.75
C TYR A 143 -26.62 2.58 2.51
N SER A 144 -25.35 2.68 2.93
CA SER A 144 -24.82 3.93 3.49
C SER A 144 -24.96 5.01 2.44
N ARG A 145 -25.66 6.08 2.82
CA ARG A 145 -25.72 7.26 1.99
C ARG A 145 -24.34 7.90 2.01
N ASP A 146 -23.68 7.96 0.86
CA ASP A 146 -22.65 8.95 0.66
C ASP A 146 -23.33 10.30 0.82
N THR A 147 -23.05 11.01 1.92
CA THR A 147 -23.49 12.40 2.07
C THR A 147 -23.03 13.15 0.83
N PRO A 148 -23.94 13.73 0.02
CA PRO A 148 -23.52 14.42 -1.19
C PRO A 148 -22.49 15.49 -0.80
N LYS A 149 -21.40 15.59 -1.58
CA LYS A 149 -20.24 16.44 -1.25
C LYS A 149 -20.61 17.91 -0.97
N ASP A 150 -21.78 18.33 -1.45
CA ASP A 150 -22.28 19.70 -1.35
C ASP A 150 -23.22 19.93 -0.14
N VAL A 151 -23.54 18.91 0.66
CA VAL A 151 -24.40 19.05 1.84
C VAL A 151 -23.58 19.37 3.08
N SER A 152 -23.91 20.48 3.75
CA SER A 152 -23.29 20.84 5.03
C SER A 152 -23.50 19.74 6.07
N PRO A 153 -22.45 19.20 6.71
CA PRO A 153 -22.59 18.21 7.79
C PRO A 153 -23.49 18.69 8.93
N GLY A 154 -23.53 20.01 9.17
CA GLY A 154 -24.41 20.59 10.18
C GLY A 154 -25.90 20.49 9.84
N LEU A 155 -26.26 20.44 8.55
CA LEU A 155 -27.63 20.22 8.10
C LEU A 155 -28.10 18.80 8.44
N VAL A 156 -27.27 17.81 8.10
CA VAL A 156 -27.54 16.39 8.36
C VAL A 156 -27.64 16.12 9.86
N ASP A 157 -26.70 16.65 10.65
CA ASP A 157 -26.75 16.55 12.12
C ASP A 157 -28.01 17.20 12.71
N ALA A 158 -28.41 18.38 12.22
CA ALA A 158 -29.64 19.02 12.67
C ALA A 158 -30.91 18.22 12.31
N ALA A 159 -30.99 17.69 11.09
CA ALA A 159 -32.09 16.82 10.67
C ALA A 159 -32.18 15.57 11.57
N GLY A 160 -31.06 14.88 11.79
CA GLY A 160 -30.99 13.72 12.68
C GLY A 160 -31.37 14.03 14.13
N ARG A 161 -30.93 15.18 14.68
CA ARG A 161 -31.32 15.62 16.03
C ARG A 161 -32.81 15.91 16.12
N LEU A 162 -33.38 16.58 15.14
CA LEU A 162 -34.81 16.86 15.11
C LEU A 162 -35.61 15.56 15.00
N ALA A 163 -35.17 14.62 14.16
CA ALA A 163 -35.79 13.31 14.02
C ALA A 163 -35.81 12.54 15.34
N ARG A 164 -34.69 12.50 16.08
CA ARG A 164 -34.64 11.92 17.43
C ARG A 164 -35.59 12.62 18.41
N LYS A 165 -35.66 13.95 18.36
CA LYS A 165 -36.57 14.74 19.20
C LYS A 165 -38.05 14.43 18.92
N LEU A 166 -38.39 14.11 17.67
CA LEU A 166 -39.75 13.74 17.27
C LEU A 166 -40.12 12.30 17.69
N ARG A 167 -39.12 11.44 17.98
CA ARG A 167 -39.32 10.04 18.41
C ARG A 167 -38.50 9.68 19.65
N PRO A 168 -38.73 10.36 20.79
CA PRO A 168 -37.91 10.19 21.99
C PRO A 168 -37.99 8.78 22.58
N GLU A 169 -39.13 8.10 22.45
CA GLU A 169 -39.32 6.73 22.95
C GLU A 169 -38.51 5.70 22.14
N GLU A 170 -38.49 5.81 20.82
CA GLU A 170 -37.67 4.95 19.96
C GLU A 170 -36.18 5.16 20.21
N TRP A 171 -35.76 6.41 20.37
CA TRP A 171 -34.36 6.72 20.65
C TRP A 171 -33.92 6.18 22.02
N ALA A 172 -34.73 6.35 23.05
CA ALA A 172 -34.45 5.79 24.37
C ALA A 172 -34.36 4.26 24.34
N MET A 173 -35.19 3.61 23.51
CA MET A 173 -35.11 2.17 23.26
C MET A 173 -33.78 1.77 22.59
N GLU A 174 -33.35 2.49 21.54
CA GLU A 174 -32.08 2.23 20.83
C GLU A 174 -30.86 2.44 21.74
N GLU A 175 -30.85 3.49 22.55
CA GLU A 175 -29.79 3.76 23.51
C GLU A 175 -29.72 2.67 24.59
N ALA A 176 -30.88 2.21 25.09
CA ALA A 176 -30.95 1.09 26.02
C ALA A 176 -30.48 -0.24 25.40
N MET A 177 -30.75 -0.48 24.11
CA MET A 177 -30.24 -1.64 23.37
C MET A 177 -28.72 -1.58 23.25
N ARG A 178 -28.16 -0.43 22.85
CA ARG A 178 -26.72 -0.21 22.72
C ARG A 178 -26.01 -0.42 24.05
N ASP A 179 -26.53 0.17 25.14
CA ASP A 179 -25.96 0.01 26.48
C ASP A 179 -25.98 -1.44 26.96
N ARG A 180 -27.06 -2.18 26.67
CA ARG A 180 -27.16 -3.60 27.02
C ARG A 180 -26.15 -4.45 26.24
N TRP A 181 -25.97 -4.15 24.95
CA TRP A 181 -24.98 -4.83 24.12
C TRP A 181 -23.55 -4.61 24.62
N MET A 182 -23.15 -3.34 24.81
CA MET A 182 -21.81 -2.98 25.31
C MET A 182 -21.48 -3.59 26.68
N LYS A 183 -22.50 -3.90 27.48
CA LYS A 183 -22.33 -4.59 28.78
C LYS A 183 -22.23 -6.12 28.63
N ASN A 184 -22.80 -6.68 27.57
CA ASN A 184 -22.86 -8.12 27.32
C ASN A 184 -21.72 -8.64 26.43
N GLU A 185 -20.87 -7.77 25.86
CA GLU A 185 -19.69 -8.15 25.06
C GLU A 185 -18.69 -9.08 25.80
N VAL A 186 -18.82 -9.22 27.13
CA VAL A 186 -17.99 -10.15 27.92
C VAL A 186 -18.54 -11.60 27.90
N GLU A 187 -19.79 -11.83 27.48
CA GLU A 187 -20.46 -13.14 27.55
C GLU A 187 -21.37 -13.43 26.34
N CYS A 188 -20.90 -13.24 25.10
CA CYS A 188 -21.58 -13.78 23.93
C CYS A 188 -20.91 -15.11 23.50
N PRO A 189 -21.38 -16.27 23.99
CA PRO A 189 -20.67 -17.56 23.85
C PRO A 189 -20.65 -18.15 22.43
N SER A 190 -21.07 -17.43 21.38
CA SER A 190 -21.27 -17.97 20.03
C SER A 190 -20.35 -17.40 18.94
N LEU A 191 -19.29 -16.67 19.27
CA LEU A 191 -18.31 -16.20 18.27
C LEU A 191 -17.59 -17.35 17.52
N THR A 192 -17.67 -18.60 18.00
CA THR A 192 -17.12 -19.79 17.31
C THR A 192 -18.04 -20.36 16.21
N GLN A 193 -19.21 -19.77 15.97
CA GLN A 193 -20.18 -20.19 14.93
C GLN A 193 -20.32 -19.18 13.78
N GLU A 194 -19.42 -18.21 13.67
CA GLU A 194 -19.41 -17.20 12.59
C GLU A 194 -19.37 -17.82 11.18
N ASP A 195 -18.67 -18.94 11.02
CA ASP A 195 -18.48 -19.61 9.72
C ASP A 195 -19.80 -20.09 9.07
N ASP A 196 -20.79 -20.55 9.85
CA ASP A 196 -21.97 -21.23 9.29
C ASP A 196 -23.07 -20.25 8.83
N VAL A 197 -23.10 -19.03 9.38
CA VAL A 197 -24.04 -17.98 8.94
C VAL A 197 -23.46 -17.15 7.80
N PHE A 198 -22.15 -16.85 7.82
CA PHE A 198 -21.44 -16.23 6.70
C PHE A 198 -21.59 -17.06 5.42
N THR A 199 -21.36 -18.37 5.53
CA THR A 199 -21.49 -19.33 4.42
C THR A 199 -22.93 -19.40 3.86
N ARG A 200 -23.96 -19.26 4.71
CA ARG A 200 -25.37 -19.28 4.27
C ARG A 200 -25.81 -17.97 3.62
N GLN A 201 -25.31 -16.82 4.09
CA GLN A 201 -25.58 -15.52 3.47
C GLN A 201 -24.95 -15.42 2.08
N GLU A 202 -23.69 -15.86 1.92
CA GLU A 202 -23.04 -15.99 0.59
C GLU A 202 -23.77 -16.97 -0.34
N ALA A 203 -24.33 -18.06 0.18
CA ALA A 203 -25.06 -19.04 -0.62
C ALA A 203 -26.39 -18.50 -1.18
N SER A 204 -26.95 -17.43 -0.61
CA SER A 204 -28.26 -16.89 -0.98
C SER A 204 -28.21 -15.80 -2.07
N LYS A 205 -27.13 -15.02 -2.14
CA LYS A 205 -26.79 -14.07 -3.21
C LYS A 205 -25.25 -14.01 -3.28
N ASN A 206 -24.66 -14.26 -4.45
CA ASN A 206 -23.22 -14.06 -4.63
C ASN A 206 -22.85 -12.60 -4.31
N HIS A 207 -21.63 -12.34 -3.85
CA HIS A 207 -21.14 -10.99 -3.53
C HIS A 207 -21.43 -9.98 -4.67
N GLU A 208 -21.37 -10.43 -5.93
CA GLU A 208 -21.73 -9.65 -7.12
C GLU A 208 -23.20 -9.17 -7.13
N GLY A 209 -24.16 -10.00 -6.71
CA GLY A 209 -25.57 -9.62 -6.61
C GLY A 209 -25.83 -8.53 -5.57
N TRP A 210 -25.03 -8.49 -4.50
CA TRP A 210 -25.09 -7.42 -3.50
C TRP A 210 -24.55 -6.10 -4.03
N TRP A 211 -23.48 -6.12 -4.83
CA TRP A 211 -22.96 -4.93 -5.50
C TRP A 211 -23.93 -4.39 -6.54
N VAL A 212 -24.56 -5.26 -7.33
CA VAL A 212 -25.58 -4.84 -8.30
C VAL A 212 -26.76 -4.18 -7.57
N ALA A 213 -27.22 -4.75 -6.46
CA ALA A 213 -28.29 -4.15 -5.66
C ALA A 213 -27.88 -2.80 -5.05
N GLY A 214 -26.64 -2.66 -4.57
CA GLY A 214 -26.10 -1.40 -4.08
C GLY A 214 -26.02 -0.33 -5.17
N ASP A 215 -25.48 -0.66 -6.33
CA ASP A 215 -25.38 0.24 -7.48
C ASP A 215 -26.76 0.67 -8.01
N GLU A 216 -27.72 -0.26 -8.10
CA GLU A 216 -29.11 0.06 -8.44
C GLU A 216 -29.76 0.98 -7.39
N TRP A 217 -29.55 0.72 -6.10
CA TRP A 217 -30.04 1.56 -5.01
C TRP A 217 -29.44 2.97 -5.05
N HIS A 218 -28.13 3.10 -5.27
CA HIS A 218 -27.47 4.40 -5.39
C HIS A 218 -27.99 5.19 -6.60
N LYS A 219 -28.17 4.54 -7.76
CA LYS A 219 -28.80 5.17 -8.93
C LYS A 219 -30.22 5.62 -8.67
N GLU A 220 -31.01 4.82 -7.94
CA GLU A 220 -32.36 5.20 -7.54
C GLU A 220 -32.35 6.40 -6.58
N CYS A 221 -31.44 6.40 -5.59
CA CYS A 221 -31.24 7.52 -4.68
C CYS A 221 -30.86 8.80 -5.42
N ASP A 222 -29.88 8.74 -6.32
CA ASP A 222 -29.45 9.91 -7.11
C ASP A 222 -30.59 10.46 -7.98
N ALA A 223 -31.34 9.57 -8.64
CA ALA A 223 -32.50 9.97 -9.44
C ALA A 223 -33.60 10.60 -8.58
N ARG A 224 -33.85 10.05 -7.38
CA ARG A 224 -34.81 10.57 -6.41
C ARG A 224 -34.40 11.93 -5.87
N GLU A 225 -33.13 12.10 -5.51
CA GLU A 225 -32.57 13.37 -5.06
C GLU A 225 -32.63 14.44 -6.16
N GLU A 226 -32.30 14.10 -7.40
CA GLU A 226 -32.39 15.05 -8.51
C GLU A 226 -33.84 15.48 -8.78
N ALA A 227 -34.78 14.52 -8.74
CA ALA A 227 -36.21 14.80 -8.90
C ALA A 227 -36.74 15.66 -7.74
N LEU A 228 -36.34 15.34 -6.50
CA LEU A 228 -36.69 16.11 -5.32
C LEU A 228 -36.12 17.53 -5.42
N ARG A 229 -34.85 17.69 -5.76
CA ARG A 229 -34.21 19.00 -5.94
C ARG A 229 -34.99 19.87 -6.93
N LYS A 230 -35.35 19.33 -8.09
CA LYS A 230 -36.17 20.03 -9.10
C LYS A 230 -37.53 20.44 -8.52
N SER A 231 -38.19 19.55 -7.79
CA SER A 231 -39.49 19.80 -7.15
C SER A 231 -39.41 20.90 -6.08
N LEU A 232 -38.44 20.81 -5.17
CA LEU A 232 -38.24 21.79 -4.09
C LEU A 232 -37.88 23.17 -4.65
N TRP A 233 -36.99 23.24 -5.64
CA TRP A 233 -36.66 24.50 -6.28
C TRP A 233 -37.84 25.10 -7.04
N ALA A 234 -38.66 24.28 -7.71
CA ALA A 234 -39.89 24.74 -8.34
C ALA A 234 -40.86 25.33 -7.30
N ARG A 235 -41.06 24.64 -6.17
CA ARG A 235 -41.86 25.10 -5.04
C ARG A 235 -41.35 26.43 -4.49
N VAL A 236 -40.05 26.56 -4.19
CA VAL A 236 -39.48 27.82 -3.70
C VAL A 236 -39.61 28.94 -4.73
N ASN A 237 -39.39 28.66 -6.01
CA ASN A 237 -39.59 29.65 -7.07
C ASN A 237 -41.04 30.16 -7.13
N GLU A 238 -42.02 29.28 -7.00
CA GLU A 238 -43.43 29.66 -6.95
C GLU A 238 -43.74 30.48 -5.69
N GLU A 239 -43.24 30.05 -4.53
CA GLU A 239 -43.42 30.79 -3.28
C GLU A 239 -42.76 32.18 -3.31
N LEU A 240 -41.57 32.31 -3.92
CA LEU A 240 -40.88 33.58 -4.14
C LEU A 240 -41.59 34.48 -5.14
N ARG A 241 -42.23 33.92 -6.18
CA ARG A 241 -43.06 34.71 -7.12
C ARG A 241 -44.27 35.33 -6.41
N ASN A 242 -44.81 34.63 -5.43
CA ASN A 242 -45.97 35.06 -4.64
C ASN A 242 -45.58 35.81 -3.35
N ALA A 243 -44.28 35.99 -3.09
CA ALA A 243 -43.77 36.68 -1.91
C ALA A 243 -44.00 38.19 -2.02
N ASP A 244 -44.39 38.83 -0.92
CA ASP A 244 -44.47 40.28 -0.86
C ASP A 244 -43.07 40.91 -0.67
N GLU A 245 -42.99 42.24 -0.73
CA GLU A 245 -41.72 42.94 -0.59
C GLU A 245 -41.07 42.72 0.79
N MET A 246 -41.88 42.47 1.82
CA MET A 246 -41.41 42.25 3.19
C MET A 246 -40.75 40.87 3.33
N ASP A 247 -41.34 39.85 2.72
CA ASP A 247 -40.76 38.49 2.60
C ASP A 247 -39.42 38.53 1.85
N LEU A 248 -39.36 39.24 0.71
CA LEU A 248 -38.13 39.36 -0.09
C LEU A 248 -37.05 40.17 0.65
N ALA A 249 -37.44 41.17 1.43
CA ALA A 249 -36.53 41.90 2.31
C ALA A 249 -35.99 40.99 3.43
N ALA A 250 -36.84 40.14 4.01
CA ALA A 250 -36.44 39.16 5.02
C ALA A 250 -35.42 38.16 4.48
N VAL A 251 -35.56 37.70 3.23
CA VAL A 251 -34.56 36.84 2.57
C VAL A 251 -33.19 37.53 2.48
N ARG A 252 -33.14 38.80 2.07
CA ARG A 252 -31.87 39.55 2.00
C ARG A 252 -31.22 39.74 3.36
N VAL A 253 -32.03 40.03 4.39
CA VAL A 253 -31.55 40.13 5.77
C VAL A 253 -31.01 38.79 6.24
N LEU A 254 -31.70 37.69 5.93
CA LEU A 254 -31.26 36.34 6.24
C LEU A 254 -29.92 36.00 5.57
N GLN A 255 -29.75 36.32 4.27
CA GLN A 255 -28.49 36.10 3.57
C GLN A 255 -27.32 36.85 4.22
N ALA A 256 -27.52 38.13 4.55
CA ALA A 256 -26.51 38.92 5.23
C ALA A 256 -26.18 38.34 6.62
N ARG A 257 -27.19 37.84 7.35
CA ARG A 257 -27.01 37.16 8.64
C ARG A 257 -26.21 35.86 8.48
N MET A 258 -26.54 35.01 7.51
CA MET A 258 -25.83 33.75 7.26
C MET A 258 -24.36 33.99 6.91
N ALA A 259 -24.08 34.96 6.03
CA ALA A 259 -22.71 35.32 5.69
C ALA A 259 -21.91 35.79 6.93
N ALA A 260 -22.53 36.56 7.81
CA ALA A 260 -21.89 37.03 9.05
C ALA A 260 -21.67 35.89 10.07
N GLU A 261 -22.67 35.03 10.27
CA GLU A 261 -22.58 33.89 11.19
C GLU A 261 -21.54 32.88 10.72
N ILE A 262 -21.51 32.54 9.43
CA ILE A 262 -20.52 31.63 8.85
C ILE A 262 -19.11 32.20 9.00
N ALA A 263 -18.91 33.49 8.67
CA ALA A 263 -17.60 34.13 8.85
C ALA A 263 -17.14 34.10 10.32
N GLN A 264 -18.07 34.25 11.27
CA GLN A 264 -17.77 34.12 12.70
C GLN A 264 -17.42 32.67 13.09
N GLU A 265 -18.18 31.69 12.59
CA GLU A 265 -17.94 30.27 12.84
C GLU A 265 -16.57 29.82 12.29
N THR A 266 -16.23 30.20 11.05
CA THR A 266 -14.92 29.92 10.46
C THR A 266 -13.79 30.56 11.26
N ALA A 267 -13.94 31.83 11.68
CA ALA A 267 -12.94 32.49 12.50
C ALA A 267 -12.75 31.81 13.88
N GLN A 268 -13.84 31.27 14.46
CA GLN A 268 -13.79 30.53 15.71
C GLN A 268 -13.10 29.17 15.54
N GLU A 269 -13.40 28.44 14.47
CA GLU A 269 -12.76 27.15 14.16
C GLU A 269 -11.25 27.31 13.91
N GLU A 270 -10.84 28.35 13.17
CA GLU A 270 -9.42 28.67 12.97
C GLU A 270 -8.73 29.01 14.30
N ALA A 271 -9.41 29.74 15.19
CA ALA A 271 -8.88 30.08 16.52
C ALA A 271 -8.75 28.82 17.41
N ASP A 272 -9.73 27.92 17.37
CA ASP A 272 -9.71 26.68 18.14
C ASP A 272 -8.66 25.70 17.60
N LYS A 273 -8.51 25.58 16.28
CA LYS A 273 -7.44 24.82 15.63
C LYS A 273 -6.07 25.37 16.02
N ALA A 274 -5.86 26.68 15.95
CA ALA A 274 -4.61 27.32 16.38
C ALA A 274 -4.33 27.09 17.87
N ARG A 275 -5.37 27.05 18.71
CA ARG A 275 -5.24 26.73 20.14
C ARG A 275 -4.86 25.27 20.36
N GLN A 276 -5.42 24.34 19.59
CA GLN A 276 -5.07 22.92 19.63
C GLN A 276 -3.62 22.68 19.18
N GLU A 277 -3.23 23.23 18.03
CA GLU A 277 -1.85 23.15 17.53
C GLU A 277 -0.85 23.74 18.53
N LYS A 278 -1.22 24.84 19.21
CA LYS A 278 -0.39 25.42 20.29
C LYS A 278 -0.27 24.46 21.48
N LYS A 279 -1.37 23.85 21.93
CA LYS A 279 -1.33 22.85 23.02
C LYS A 279 -0.48 21.63 22.66
N GLU A 280 -0.61 21.12 21.43
CA GLU A 280 0.18 19.99 20.94
C GLU A 280 1.67 20.35 20.85
N ARG A 281 2.03 21.57 20.43
CA ARG A 281 3.41 22.07 20.46
C ARG A 281 3.96 22.19 21.87
N GLU A 282 3.17 22.72 22.81
CA GLU A 282 3.53 22.81 24.23
C GLU A 282 3.70 21.41 24.86
N GLU A 283 2.84 20.45 24.52
CA GLU A 283 2.95 19.07 24.98
C GLU A 283 4.17 18.37 24.40
N LYS A 284 4.45 18.52 23.10
CA LYS A 284 5.67 18.01 22.46
C LYS A 284 6.93 18.63 23.08
N ALA A 285 6.92 19.93 23.37
CA ALA A 285 8.03 20.61 24.05
C ALA A 285 8.24 20.09 25.49
N ARG A 286 7.15 19.87 26.24
CA ARG A 286 7.20 19.25 27.58
C ARG A 286 7.80 17.85 27.52
N LYS A 287 7.29 16.99 26.63
CA LYS A 287 7.82 15.63 26.41
C LYS A 287 9.31 15.65 26.06
N ARG A 288 9.78 16.64 25.27
CA ARG A 288 11.21 16.80 24.95
C ARG A 288 12.05 17.16 26.18
N LEU A 289 11.59 18.10 27.01
CA LEU A 289 12.27 18.48 28.25
C LEU A 289 12.35 17.30 29.25
N ASP A 290 11.26 16.55 29.39
CA ASP A 290 11.23 15.36 30.24
C ASP A 290 12.23 14.29 29.76
N ARG A 291 12.34 14.09 28.43
CA ARG A 291 13.35 13.21 27.82
C ARG A 291 14.79 13.71 28.06
N GLU A 292 15.03 15.01 27.92
CA GLU A 292 16.35 15.61 28.18
C GLU A 292 16.75 15.49 29.65
N ALA A 293 15.81 15.68 30.58
CA ALA A 293 16.01 15.47 32.01
C ALA A 293 16.34 13.99 32.33
N ALA A 294 15.58 13.05 31.77
CA ALA A 294 15.84 11.62 31.91
C ALA A 294 17.23 11.21 31.36
N ARG A 295 17.64 11.79 30.22
CA ARG A 295 19.01 11.59 29.67
C ARG A 295 20.08 12.16 30.61
N GLY A 296 19.84 13.32 31.21
CA GLY A 296 20.72 13.94 32.21
C GLY A 296 20.89 13.06 33.46
N GLU A 297 19.80 12.51 33.99
CA GLU A 297 19.83 11.58 35.13
C GLU A 297 20.60 10.29 34.83
N ARG A 298 20.39 9.71 33.64
CA ARG A 298 21.16 8.52 33.20
C ARG A 298 22.65 8.82 33.12
N ARG A 299 23.05 9.99 32.59
CA ARG A 299 24.47 10.43 32.57
C ARG A 299 25.02 10.60 33.98
N ALA A 300 24.27 11.22 34.89
CA ALA A 300 24.70 11.41 36.28
C ALA A 300 24.87 10.08 37.02
N LYS A 301 23.98 9.11 36.80
CA LYS A 301 24.10 7.74 37.34
C LYS A 301 25.33 7.02 36.77
N LYS A 302 25.60 7.16 35.47
CA LYS A 302 26.80 6.60 34.83
C LYS A 302 28.09 7.16 35.44
N HIS A 303 28.16 8.48 35.67
CA HIS A 303 29.32 9.11 36.31
C HIS A 303 29.47 8.76 37.80
N ARG A 304 28.36 8.57 38.54
CA ARG A 304 28.44 8.07 39.94
C ARG A 304 28.87 6.61 40.04
N GLY A 305 28.50 5.77 39.07
CA GLY A 305 28.96 4.37 39.00
C GLY A 305 30.46 4.25 38.74
N ALA A 306 31.03 5.16 37.93
CA ALA A 306 32.46 5.17 37.61
C ALA A 306 33.34 5.70 38.77
N ALA A 307 32.81 6.51 39.69
CA ALA A 307 33.59 7.11 40.78
C ALA A 307 33.76 6.21 42.02
N VAL A 308 33.28 4.97 42.00
CA VAL A 308 33.39 4.02 43.13
C VAL A 308 34.31 2.82 42.80
N GLY A 309 34.83 2.74 41.57
CA GLY A 309 35.87 1.79 41.19
C GLY A 309 37.24 2.46 41.12
N GLU A 310 38.17 1.99 41.96
CA GLU A 310 39.63 2.12 41.85
C GLU A 310 40.24 3.50 42.20
N LEU A 311 40.50 3.65 43.51
CA LEU A 311 41.84 4.00 43.99
C LEU A 311 42.75 2.79 43.69
N ASP A 312 43.52 2.85 42.61
CA ASP A 312 44.88 2.33 42.64
C ASP A 312 45.77 3.19 41.72
N SER A 313 46.90 3.54 42.30
CA SER A 313 47.96 4.39 41.80
C SER A 313 48.72 3.73 40.66
N ASP A 314 49.13 4.54 39.68
CA ASP A 314 50.50 4.66 39.13
C ASP A 314 50.41 5.70 38.00
N VAL A 315 50.88 6.94 38.20
CA VAL A 315 52.23 7.40 37.85
C VAL A 315 52.66 6.86 36.48
N ASP A 316 52.51 7.68 35.45
CA ASP A 316 53.62 8.04 34.58
C ASP A 316 53.32 9.37 33.89
N ASP A 317 54.26 10.30 34.10
CA ASP A 317 54.48 11.48 33.30
C ASP A 317 54.74 11.05 31.85
N ASP A 318 54.06 11.65 30.88
CA ASP A 318 54.76 12.06 29.67
C ASP A 318 54.06 13.24 28.99
N ASP A 319 54.91 14.25 28.86
CA ASP A 319 54.84 15.51 28.17
C ASP A 319 54.76 15.26 26.65
N ASP A 320 53.75 15.82 25.97
CA ASP A 320 54.02 16.39 24.64
C ASP A 320 52.90 17.36 24.23
N GLY A 321 53.32 18.61 24.07
CA GLY A 321 52.49 19.72 23.59
C GLY A 321 52.16 19.63 22.11
N GLY A 322 51.08 20.30 21.72
CA GLY A 322 50.71 20.36 20.29
C GLY A 322 49.51 21.22 19.97
N SER A 323 49.73 22.54 19.93
CA SER A 323 49.06 23.52 19.05
C SER A 323 47.53 23.57 18.99
N ASP A 324 47.01 24.49 19.80
CA ASP A 324 46.11 25.59 19.45
C ASP A 324 45.80 25.77 17.94
N VAL A 325 44.59 25.38 17.52
CA VAL A 325 43.94 25.89 16.29
C VAL A 325 42.48 26.20 16.62
N GLY A 326 42.24 27.43 17.08
CA GLY A 326 40.90 27.98 17.27
C GLY A 326 40.19 28.22 15.93
N PHE A 327 39.11 27.47 15.67
CA PHE A 327 38.10 27.81 14.67
C PHE A 327 36.88 28.48 15.35
N PRO A 328 36.51 29.71 14.98
CA PRO A 328 35.27 30.31 15.46
C PRO A 328 34.10 29.82 14.61
N ILE A 329 33.24 28.98 15.18
CA ILE A 329 31.95 28.62 14.58
C ILE A 329 31.02 29.85 14.69
N LYS A 330 30.94 30.62 13.61
CA LYS A 330 29.91 31.65 13.42
C LYS A 330 28.60 30.97 13.03
N TRP A 331 27.63 30.98 13.94
CA TRP A 331 26.24 30.73 13.61
C TRP A 331 25.68 31.93 12.86
N SER A 332 25.50 31.82 11.54
CA SER A 332 24.70 32.76 10.77
C SER A 332 23.22 32.42 10.92
N PHE A 333 22.49 33.21 11.71
CA PHE A 333 21.03 33.24 11.64
C PHE A 333 20.62 33.71 10.24
N GLY A 334 19.89 32.86 9.52
CA GLY A 334 19.21 33.25 8.29
C GLY A 334 18.21 34.38 8.55
N PRO A 335 17.83 35.16 7.53
CA PRO A 335 16.96 36.32 7.71
C PRO A 335 15.61 35.84 8.24
N THR A 336 15.24 36.37 9.40
CA THR A 336 13.89 36.27 9.95
C THR A 336 12.90 36.74 8.90
N THR A 337 12.13 35.80 8.36
CA THR A 337 10.99 36.12 7.49
C THR A 337 10.06 37.03 8.26
N ARG A 338 9.91 38.26 7.76
CA ARG A 338 9.02 39.25 8.35
C ARG A 338 7.60 38.68 8.35
N PRO A 339 6.81 38.82 9.43
CA PRO A 339 5.43 38.37 9.47
C PRO A 339 4.66 38.98 8.30
N TRP A 340 3.83 38.16 7.64
CA TRP A 340 2.97 38.60 6.55
C TRP A 340 2.11 39.77 7.02
N THR A 341 2.15 40.86 6.27
CA THR A 341 1.27 42.00 6.55
C THR A 341 -0.11 41.72 5.94
N ARG A 342 -1.15 42.36 6.49
CA ARG A 342 -2.50 42.36 5.87
C ARG A 342 -2.48 42.78 4.39
N GLU A 343 -1.48 43.57 4.00
CA GLU A 343 -1.31 44.06 2.63
C GLU A 343 -0.66 43.02 1.70
N ASP A 344 0.07 42.04 2.25
CA ASP A 344 0.60 40.89 1.51
C ASP A 344 -0.50 39.85 1.29
N ALA A 345 -1.33 39.56 2.30
CA ALA A 345 -2.51 38.72 2.16
C ALA A 345 -3.50 39.30 1.12
N ALA A 346 -3.81 40.60 1.20
CA ALA A 346 -4.68 41.25 0.22
C ALA A 346 -4.06 41.37 -1.21
N ARG A 347 -2.76 41.15 -1.36
CA ARG A 347 -2.10 41.03 -2.67
C ARG A 347 -2.19 39.60 -3.21
N GLN A 348 -2.05 38.62 -2.33
CA GLN A 348 -2.26 37.21 -2.63
C GLN A 348 -3.70 36.97 -3.11
N ASP A 349 -4.71 37.40 -2.35
CA ASP A 349 -6.12 37.20 -2.69
C ASP A 349 -6.49 37.84 -4.04
N ARG A 350 -5.89 39.01 -4.35
CA ARG A 350 -6.09 39.67 -5.65
C ARG A 350 -5.47 38.87 -6.80
N ARG A 351 -4.29 38.30 -6.57
CA ARG A 351 -3.62 37.48 -7.57
C ARG A 351 -4.38 36.18 -7.84
N GLU A 352 -4.89 35.55 -6.79
CA GLU A 352 -5.72 34.34 -6.89
C GLU A 352 -7.06 34.63 -7.59
N MET A 353 -7.69 35.78 -7.31
CA MET A 353 -8.90 36.21 -8.01
C MET A 353 -8.64 36.53 -9.49
N GLU A 354 -7.53 37.19 -9.81
CA GLU A 354 -7.12 37.48 -11.20
C GLU A 354 -6.80 36.19 -11.97
N GLU A 355 -6.15 35.20 -11.34
CA GLU A 355 -5.94 33.88 -11.93
C GLU A 355 -7.26 33.14 -12.17
N LYS A 356 -8.22 33.22 -11.24
CA LYS A 356 -9.53 32.60 -11.41
C LYS A 356 -10.34 33.22 -12.56
N ILE A 357 -10.31 34.55 -12.69
CA ILE A 357 -10.93 35.26 -13.81
C ILE A 357 -10.25 34.90 -15.14
N ALA A 358 -8.92 34.72 -15.14
CA ALA A 358 -8.20 34.28 -16.33
C ALA A 358 -8.62 32.85 -16.74
N GLN A 359 -8.74 31.94 -15.78
CA GLN A 359 -9.19 30.56 -16.01
C GLN A 359 -10.62 30.51 -16.57
N GLU A 360 -11.56 31.31 -16.05
CA GLU A 360 -12.93 31.36 -16.57
C GLU A 360 -12.98 31.88 -18.02
N ARG A 361 -12.14 32.88 -18.37
CA ARG A 361 -12.06 33.38 -19.75
C ARG A 361 -11.47 32.35 -20.70
N ASP A 362 -10.49 31.58 -20.26
CA ASP A 362 -9.90 30.51 -21.05
C ASP A 362 -10.91 29.37 -21.31
N LEU A 363 -11.73 29.01 -20.32
CA LEU A 363 -12.82 28.04 -20.47
C LEU A 363 -13.91 28.50 -21.44
N GLU A 364 -14.28 29.78 -21.39
CA GLU A 364 -15.29 30.34 -22.31
C GLU A 364 -14.78 30.39 -23.77
N ASP A 365 -13.51 30.72 -23.97
CA ASP A 365 -12.87 30.68 -25.28
C ASP A 365 -12.69 29.24 -25.82
N GLU A 366 -12.49 28.26 -24.94
CA GLU A 366 -12.45 26.83 -25.31
C GLU A 366 -13.83 26.35 -25.77
N ARG A 367 -14.90 26.66 -25.03
CA ARG A 367 -16.26 26.31 -25.42
C ARG A 367 -16.65 26.89 -26.79
N ARG A 368 -16.22 28.12 -27.08
CA ARG A 368 -16.43 28.75 -28.40
C ARG A 368 -15.67 28.05 -29.52
N ARG A 369 -14.47 27.52 -29.26
CA ARG A 369 -13.68 26.76 -30.24
C ARG A 369 -14.26 25.38 -30.51
N GLU A 370 -14.83 24.73 -29.51
CA GLU A 370 -15.53 23.45 -29.67
C GLU A 370 -16.78 23.63 -30.54
N GLU A 371 -17.60 24.66 -30.27
CA GLU A 371 -18.75 25.00 -31.10
C GLU A 371 -18.35 25.30 -32.57
N GLU A 372 -17.24 26.02 -32.79
CA GLU A 372 -16.69 26.27 -34.14
C GLU A 372 -16.13 25.01 -34.81
N ALA A 373 -15.52 24.09 -34.05
CA ALA A 373 -14.98 22.83 -34.56
C ALA A 373 -16.09 21.86 -34.95
N GLU A 374 -17.13 21.74 -34.12
CA GLU A 374 -18.31 20.93 -34.41
C GLU A 374 -19.06 21.46 -35.65
N ALA A 375 -19.13 22.79 -35.81
CA ALA A 375 -19.69 23.41 -37.01
C ALA A 375 -18.88 23.06 -38.28
N LYS A 376 -17.54 23.11 -38.20
CA LYS A 376 -16.65 22.75 -39.32
C LYS A 376 -16.65 21.25 -39.63
N GLU A 377 -16.78 20.40 -38.64
CA GLU A 377 -16.88 18.95 -38.83
C GLU A 377 -18.22 18.58 -39.49
N LYS A 378 -19.32 19.21 -39.06
CA LYS A 378 -20.62 19.11 -39.73
C LYS A 378 -20.58 19.63 -41.19
N GLU A 379 -19.73 20.61 -41.50
CA GLU A 379 -19.50 21.09 -42.86
C GLU A 379 -18.64 20.11 -43.68
N ARG A 380 -17.56 19.57 -43.11
CA ARG A 380 -16.69 18.59 -43.77
C ARG A 380 -17.40 17.28 -44.09
N LEU A 381 -18.25 16.81 -43.18
CA LEU A 381 -19.10 15.62 -43.38
C LEU A 381 -20.16 15.83 -44.48
N LYS A 382 -20.53 17.09 -44.79
CA LYS A 382 -21.38 17.39 -45.96
C LYS A 382 -20.59 17.38 -47.27
N GLU A 383 -19.30 17.72 -47.25
CA GLU A 383 -18.44 17.73 -48.44
C GLU A 383 -17.87 16.36 -48.80
N GLU A 384 -17.61 15.48 -47.82
CA GLU A 384 -17.03 14.14 -48.03
C GLU A 384 -17.97 13.12 -48.73
N VAL A 385 -19.22 13.50 -49.05
CA VAL A 385 -20.15 12.65 -49.82
C VAL A 385 -19.78 12.57 -51.31
N HIS A 386 -18.93 13.47 -51.85
CA HIS A 386 -18.54 13.45 -53.27
C HIS A 386 -17.04 13.69 -53.44
N THR A 387 -16.24 12.62 -53.51
CA THR A 387 -15.16 12.37 -54.51
C THR A 387 -14.13 11.37 -53.97
N SER A 388 -13.76 10.37 -54.77
CA SER A 388 -12.68 9.42 -54.49
C SER A 388 -11.75 9.32 -55.71
N PRO A 389 -10.43 9.55 -55.58
CA PRO A 389 -9.46 9.27 -56.64
C PRO A 389 -8.56 8.06 -56.32
N PRO A 390 -7.93 7.42 -57.34
CA PRO A 390 -7.18 6.17 -57.20
C PRO A 390 -5.68 6.37 -56.88
N PRO A 391 -4.96 5.31 -56.43
CA PRO A 391 -3.66 5.44 -55.77
C PRO A 391 -2.48 5.50 -56.74
N ARG A 392 -1.40 6.19 -56.34
CA ARG A 392 -0.13 6.29 -57.07
C ARG A 392 0.95 5.41 -56.45
N ARG A 393 1.74 4.79 -57.34
CA ARG A 393 2.93 3.96 -57.10
C ARG A 393 4.07 4.73 -56.41
N CYS A 394 4.68 4.12 -55.40
CA CYS A 394 5.92 4.56 -54.77
C CYS A 394 7.16 4.07 -55.53
N VAL A 395 8.18 4.93 -55.56
CA VAL A 395 9.52 4.72 -56.12
C VAL A 395 10.49 4.46 -54.96
N THR A 396 11.28 3.40 -55.07
CA THR A 396 12.38 3.02 -54.17
C THR A 396 13.58 3.96 -54.30
N MET A 397 14.09 4.47 -53.17
CA MET A 397 15.36 5.20 -53.07
C MET A 397 16.28 4.57 -52.02
N ALA A 398 17.58 4.73 -52.28
CA ALA A 398 18.72 3.97 -51.80
C ALA A 398 18.99 3.96 -50.28
N SER A 399 19.60 2.82 -49.88
CA SER A 399 20.23 2.47 -48.61
C SER A 399 21.22 3.53 -48.08
N ALA A 400 20.95 4.03 -46.88
CA ALA A 400 21.93 4.72 -46.03
C ALA A 400 22.47 3.72 -44.98
N SER A 401 23.80 3.68 -44.84
CA SER A 401 24.53 2.83 -43.89
C SER A 401 24.05 3.04 -42.44
N SER A 402 23.49 1.99 -41.82
CA SER A 402 23.02 1.99 -40.44
C SER A 402 24.21 2.12 -39.46
N PRO A 403 24.10 2.93 -38.38
CA PRO A 403 25.09 2.94 -37.31
C PRO A 403 25.18 1.54 -36.67
N ALA A 404 26.41 1.10 -36.36
CA ALA A 404 26.67 -0.19 -35.75
C ALA A 404 25.86 -0.36 -34.45
N ALA A 405 25.09 -1.44 -34.36
CA ALA A 405 24.26 -1.74 -33.20
C ALA A 405 25.16 -1.97 -31.97
N THR A 406 24.86 -1.28 -30.87
CA THR A 406 25.62 -1.42 -29.62
C THR A 406 25.18 -2.69 -28.89
N ALA A 407 26.12 -3.60 -28.59
CA ALA A 407 25.85 -4.80 -27.80
C ALA A 407 25.87 -4.51 -26.28
N TYR A 408 24.98 -5.17 -25.53
CA TYR A 408 24.82 -5.01 -24.09
C TYR A 408 24.89 -6.36 -23.36
N THR A 409 25.51 -6.39 -22.18
CA THR A 409 25.48 -7.54 -21.25
C THR A 409 24.40 -7.38 -20.19
N ARG A 410 24.11 -6.14 -19.78
CA ARG A 410 22.98 -5.79 -18.92
C ARG A 410 22.08 -4.77 -19.59
N VAL A 411 20.79 -5.06 -19.59
CA VAL A 411 19.74 -4.13 -20.02
C VAL A 411 18.68 -4.01 -18.95
N GLY A 412 17.94 -2.90 -18.96
CA GLY A 412 16.88 -2.68 -17.98
C GLY A 412 15.68 -1.96 -18.56
N VAL A 413 14.50 -2.23 -18.01
CA VAL A 413 13.27 -1.48 -18.30
C VAL A 413 13.26 -0.26 -17.38
N PRO A 414 13.52 0.95 -17.88
CA PRO A 414 13.58 2.13 -17.04
C PRO A 414 12.17 2.56 -16.62
N ASP A 415 12.09 3.14 -15.42
CA ASP A 415 10.90 3.81 -14.90
C ASP A 415 10.48 5.00 -15.79
N GLY A 416 9.16 5.17 -15.96
CA GLY A 416 8.51 6.31 -16.61
C GLY A 416 8.54 6.40 -18.14
N GLY A 417 7.50 7.04 -18.72
CA GLY A 417 7.28 7.27 -20.15
C GLY A 417 8.26 8.21 -20.87
N GLY A 418 9.50 8.35 -20.39
CA GLY A 418 10.52 9.26 -20.91
C GLY A 418 11.39 8.67 -22.04
N PRO A 419 12.60 9.24 -22.28
CA PRO A 419 13.55 8.77 -23.30
C PRO A 419 13.91 7.27 -23.21
N GLY A 420 13.74 6.67 -22.02
CA GLY A 420 13.91 5.24 -21.79
C GLY A 420 12.98 4.35 -22.62
N SER A 421 11.74 4.76 -22.83
CA SER A 421 10.77 4.04 -23.67
C SER A 421 11.23 3.95 -25.14
N THR A 422 11.83 5.03 -25.65
CA THR A 422 12.44 5.08 -27.00
C THR A 422 13.65 4.19 -27.10
N ARG A 423 14.49 4.18 -26.05
CA ARG A 423 15.68 3.33 -25.99
C ARG A 423 15.33 1.85 -26.01
N LEU A 424 14.25 1.43 -25.33
CA LEU A 424 13.77 0.06 -25.35
C LEU A 424 13.30 -0.39 -26.74
N TYR A 425 12.51 0.43 -27.42
CA TYR A 425 12.07 0.11 -28.79
C TYR A 425 13.27 0.01 -29.75
N ALA A 426 14.24 0.91 -29.63
CA ALA A 426 15.47 0.86 -30.43
C ALA A 426 16.29 -0.41 -30.14
N LEU A 427 16.41 -0.83 -28.87
CA LEU A 427 17.08 -2.07 -28.48
C LEU A 427 16.37 -3.31 -29.09
N LEU A 428 15.06 -3.43 -28.90
CA LEU A 428 14.28 -4.51 -29.49
C LEU A 428 14.34 -4.52 -31.02
N SER A 429 14.35 -3.33 -31.64
CA SER A 429 14.58 -3.18 -33.08
C SER A 429 15.95 -3.72 -33.49
N SER A 430 16.99 -3.49 -32.69
CA SER A 430 18.33 -4.05 -32.98
C SER A 430 18.37 -5.56 -32.85
N PHE A 431 17.64 -6.16 -31.91
CA PHE A 431 17.54 -7.63 -31.80
C PHE A 431 16.82 -8.26 -32.99
N VAL A 432 15.81 -7.58 -33.54
CA VAL A 432 15.13 -8.04 -34.77
C VAL A 432 16.05 -7.96 -35.99
N ARG A 433 16.86 -6.90 -36.07
CA ARG A 433 17.79 -6.68 -37.19
C ARG A 433 19.04 -7.57 -37.10
N ASP A 434 19.46 -7.91 -35.88
CA ASP A 434 20.60 -8.75 -35.58
C ASP A 434 20.30 -9.62 -34.34
N ALA A 435 19.90 -10.87 -34.61
CA ALA A 435 19.53 -11.83 -33.59
C ALA A 435 20.71 -12.25 -32.69
N SER A 436 21.97 -12.02 -33.10
CA SER A 436 23.15 -12.36 -32.30
C SER A 436 23.33 -11.47 -31.07
N LEU A 437 22.65 -10.31 -31.03
CA LEU A 437 22.75 -9.34 -29.95
C LEU A 437 21.97 -9.75 -28.69
N ALA A 438 20.82 -10.41 -28.84
CA ALA A 438 19.97 -10.77 -27.71
C ALA A 438 20.60 -11.85 -26.78
N PRO A 439 21.25 -12.91 -27.32
CA PRO A 439 21.99 -13.87 -26.50
C PRO A 439 23.15 -13.30 -25.68
N ARG A 440 23.64 -12.09 -26.01
CA ARG A 440 24.72 -11.43 -25.24
C ARG A 440 24.24 -10.84 -23.91
N VAL A 441 22.94 -10.68 -23.74
CA VAL A 441 22.34 -10.16 -22.50
C VAL A 441 22.25 -11.29 -21.47
N THR A 442 23.03 -11.18 -20.41
CA THR A 442 23.06 -12.13 -19.28
C THR A 442 22.33 -11.58 -18.05
N GLU A 443 22.18 -10.26 -17.96
CA GLU A 443 21.55 -9.59 -16.82
C GLU A 443 20.39 -8.71 -17.25
N LEU A 444 19.25 -8.84 -16.55
CA LEU A 444 18.06 -8.05 -16.81
C LEU A 444 17.60 -7.31 -15.55
N VAL A 445 17.30 -6.02 -15.69
CA VAL A 445 16.69 -5.20 -14.63
C VAL A 445 15.27 -4.85 -15.02
N ILE A 446 14.28 -5.28 -14.25
CA ILE A 446 12.89 -4.86 -14.42
C ILE A 446 12.45 -4.19 -13.14
N ASP A 447 12.45 -2.86 -13.15
CA ASP A 447 11.98 -2.04 -12.04
C ASP A 447 10.92 -1.07 -12.56
N LEU A 448 9.67 -1.38 -12.24
CA LEU A 448 8.49 -0.66 -12.74
C LEU A 448 7.82 0.17 -11.63
N ALA A 449 8.33 0.09 -10.39
CA ALA A 449 7.83 0.86 -9.27
C ALA A 449 8.30 2.31 -9.42
N GLY A 450 7.55 3.07 -10.20
CA GLY A 450 7.89 4.45 -10.49
C GLY A 450 7.62 5.40 -9.33
N LYS A 451 8.32 6.55 -9.33
CA LYS A 451 8.21 7.60 -8.29
C LYS A 451 6.86 8.34 -8.21
N GLY A 452 5.76 7.74 -8.65
CA GLY A 452 4.56 8.48 -9.01
C GLY A 452 3.21 7.79 -8.87
N THR A 453 3.11 6.58 -8.32
CA THR A 453 1.81 6.01 -7.92
C THR A 453 1.68 6.08 -6.40
N PRO A 454 1.40 7.27 -5.82
CA PRO A 454 0.97 7.31 -4.43
C PRO A 454 -0.29 6.44 -4.35
N TYR A 455 -0.25 5.44 -3.48
CA TYR A 455 -1.38 4.68 -2.96
C TYR A 455 -2.75 5.11 -3.53
N GLY A 456 -3.37 4.33 -4.43
CA GLY A 456 -4.83 4.40 -4.54
C GLY A 456 -5.53 4.24 -5.89
N HIS A 457 -4.87 4.07 -7.02
CA HIS A 457 -5.62 3.67 -8.23
C HIS A 457 -5.70 2.15 -8.32
N ARG A 458 -6.80 1.58 -7.79
CA ARG A 458 -7.18 0.17 -7.98
C ARG A 458 -7.08 -0.18 -9.48
N PRO A 459 -6.35 -1.24 -9.84
CA PRO A 459 -6.14 -1.62 -11.24
C PRO A 459 -7.23 -2.54 -11.82
N GLU A 460 -8.31 -2.81 -11.08
CA GLU A 460 -9.39 -3.69 -11.57
C GLU A 460 -10.10 -3.11 -12.82
N GLU A 461 -10.00 -1.80 -13.04
CA GLU A 461 -10.30 -1.19 -14.33
C GLU A 461 -9.01 -0.64 -14.93
N SER A 462 -8.25 -1.47 -15.65
CA SER A 462 -7.52 -0.92 -16.78
C SER A 462 -8.61 -0.37 -17.71
N PRO A 463 -8.77 0.96 -17.87
CA PRO A 463 -9.87 1.50 -18.65
C PRO A 463 -9.76 0.91 -20.05
N ASP A 464 -10.90 0.46 -20.58
CA ASP A 464 -10.94 -0.17 -21.89
C ASP A 464 -10.42 0.80 -22.94
N LEU A 465 -9.15 0.71 -23.31
CA LEU A 465 -8.56 1.58 -24.31
C LEU A 465 -9.07 1.25 -25.71
N SER A 466 -9.98 0.27 -25.91
CA SER A 466 -10.52 -0.13 -27.24
C SER A 466 -10.99 1.05 -28.07
N HIS A 467 -11.51 2.10 -27.43
CA HIS A 467 -12.01 3.31 -28.06
C HIS A 467 -10.91 4.22 -28.67
N VAL A 468 -9.64 4.07 -28.27
CA VAL A 468 -8.54 4.91 -28.79
C VAL A 468 -8.11 4.45 -30.19
N VAL A 469 -8.38 5.28 -31.20
CA VAL A 469 -7.96 5.07 -32.59
C VAL A 469 -6.48 5.41 -32.75
N LEU A 470 -5.65 4.38 -32.96
CA LEU A 470 -4.22 4.54 -33.24
C LEU A 470 -3.98 4.78 -34.75
N PRO A 471 -2.97 5.57 -35.16
CA PRO A 471 -2.62 5.76 -36.56
C PRO A 471 -2.34 4.44 -37.31
N ASP A 472 -2.61 4.41 -38.62
CA ASP A 472 -2.53 3.19 -39.45
C ASP A 472 -1.13 2.76 -39.90
N VAL A 473 -0.12 3.63 -39.83
CA VAL A 473 1.19 3.35 -40.43
C VAL A 473 2.33 3.49 -39.41
N PRO A 474 2.92 2.37 -38.93
CA PRO A 474 4.18 2.37 -38.18
C PRO A 474 5.34 2.98 -38.98
N ALA A 475 6.35 3.55 -38.30
CA ALA A 475 7.50 4.16 -38.99
C ALA A 475 8.47 3.15 -39.65
N ASP A 476 8.43 1.88 -39.20
CA ASP A 476 9.24 0.75 -39.71
C ASP A 476 8.36 -0.50 -39.72
N ASP A 477 7.72 -0.77 -40.87
CA ASP A 477 6.73 -1.84 -41.03
C ASP A 477 7.33 -3.25 -40.80
N GLU A 478 8.61 -3.47 -41.15
CA GLU A 478 9.26 -4.78 -41.01
C GLU A 478 9.58 -5.09 -39.55
N VAL A 479 10.19 -4.14 -38.83
CA VAL A 479 10.50 -4.33 -37.39
C VAL A 479 9.22 -4.46 -36.57
N TYR A 480 8.22 -3.61 -36.85
CA TYR A 480 6.92 -3.72 -36.19
C TYR A 480 6.26 -5.08 -36.45
N ALA A 481 6.24 -5.55 -37.69
CA ALA A 481 5.68 -6.84 -38.04
C ALA A 481 6.40 -8.00 -37.33
N ALA A 482 7.73 -7.95 -37.23
CA ALA A 482 8.52 -8.96 -36.53
C ALA A 482 8.23 -8.98 -35.01
N LEU A 483 8.22 -7.81 -34.36
CA LEU A 483 7.88 -7.71 -32.93
C LEU A 483 6.43 -8.15 -32.66
N ARG A 484 5.49 -7.75 -33.51
CA ARG A 484 4.08 -8.18 -33.41
C ARG A 484 3.94 -9.68 -33.58
N ARG A 485 4.66 -10.28 -34.53
CA ARG A 485 4.69 -11.73 -34.70
C ARG A 485 5.24 -12.42 -33.44
N ARG A 486 6.33 -11.89 -32.86
CA ARG A 486 6.86 -12.40 -31.59
C ARG A 486 5.80 -12.38 -30.50
N ILE A 487 5.04 -11.27 -30.36
CA ILE A 487 3.92 -11.15 -29.39
C ILE A 487 2.88 -12.25 -29.58
N LEU A 488 2.46 -12.50 -30.83
CA LEU A 488 1.49 -13.56 -31.16
C LEU A 488 2.02 -14.96 -30.80
N ASP A 489 3.33 -15.17 -30.93
CA ASP A 489 3.98 -16.45 -30.68
C ASP A 489 4.28 -16.71 -29.18
N LEU A 490 4.03 -15.74 -28.28
CA LEU A 490 4.32 -15.89 -26.84
C LEU A 490 3.41 -16.90 -26.13
N GLY A 491 2.25 -17.26 -26.70
CA GLY A 491 1.30 -18.18 -26.05
C GLY A 491 0.52 -17.55 -24.88
N MET A 492 0.32 -16.24 -24.92
CA MET A 492 -0.61 -15.52 -24.04
C MET A 492 -2.05 -15.65 -24.57
N ASP A 493 -3.07 -15.39 -23.74
CA ASP A 493 -4.45 -15.32 -24.25
C ASP A 493 -4.67 -14.14 -25.21
N GLU A 494 -5.79 -14.18 -25.93
CA GLU A 494 -6.14 -13.20 -26.96
C GLU A 494 -6.20 -11.76 -26.41
N ALA A 495 -6.78 -11.56 -25.22
CA ALA A 495 -6.94 -10.23 -24.63
C ALA A 495 -5.59 -9.60 -24.25
N ARG A 496 -4.69 -10.37 -23.63
CA ARG A 496 -3.34 -9.93 -23.27
C ARG A 496 -2.48 -9.72 -24.52
N THR A 497 -2.60 -10.61 -25.50
CA THR A 497 -1.90 -10.50 -26.80
C THR A 497 -2.29 -9.24 -27.55
N GLU A 498 -3.59 -8.93 -27.62
CA GLU A 498 -4.08 -7.71 -28.26
C GLU A 498 -3.63 -6.45 -27.49
N ARG A 499 -3.66 -6.48 -26.16
CA ARG A 499 -3.16 -5.37 -25.33
C ARG A 499 -1.68 -5.07 -25.62
N MET A 500 -0.84 -6.11 -25.71
CA MET A 500 0.57 -5.98 -26.09
C MET A 500 0.73 -5.42 -27.51
N ALA A 501 -0.04 -5.93 -28.47
CA ALA A 501 0.01 -5.48 -29.86
C ALA A 501 -0.37 -4.00 -30.01
N ARG A 502 -1.35 -3.52 -29.24
CA ARG A 502 -1.75 -2.11 -29.20
C ARG A 502 -0.71 -1.22 -28.54
N ALA A 503 -0.10 -1.65 -27.44
CA ALA A 503 1.01 -0.92 -26.81
C ALA A 503 2.22 -0.80 -27.76
N LEU A 504 2.56 -1.89 -28.46
CA LEU A 504 3.59 -1.89 -29.51
C LEU A 504 3.22 -0.93 -30.65
N ARG A 505 1.97 -0.94 -31.12
CA ARG A 505 1.51 -0.05 -32.21
C ARG A 505 1.56 1.42 -31.79
N TRP A 506 1.10 1.74 -30.59
CA TRP A 506 1.22 3.08 -30.03
C TRP A 506 2.68 3.52 -30.03
N ARG A 507 3.60 2.67 -29.53
CA ARG A 507 5.02 3.00 -29.50
C ARG A 507 5.65 3.17 -30.89
N ALA A 508 5.29 2.32 -31.84
CA ALA A 508 5.83 2.36 -33.21
C ALA A 508 5.31 3.56 -34.03
N THR A 509 4.15 4.10 -33.66
CA THR A 509 3.52 5.28 -34.29
C THR A 509 3.81 6.59 -33.54
N ALA A 510 4.15 6.50 -32.25
CA ALA A 510 4.65 7.60 -31.43
C ALA A 510 6.07 7.96 -31.90
N ALA A 511 6.15 8.77 -32.96
CA ALA A 511 7.39 9.25 -33.55
C ALA A 511 8.36 9.81 -32.46
N PRO A 512 9.68 9.65 -32.63
CA PRO A 512 10.69 10.23 -31.73
C PRO A 512 10.63 11.77 -31.61
N ASP A 513 9.88 12.45 -32.48
CA ASP A 513 9.72 13.90 -32.54
C ASP A 513 8.59 14.47 -31.66
N ALA A 514 8.32 13.86 -30.50
CA ALA A 514 7.41 14.42 -29.48
C ALA A 514 7.83 15.84 -29.02
N GLY A 515 9.07 16.27 -29.28
CA GLY A 515 9.53 17.65 -29.10
C GLY A 515 9.00 18.68 -30.12
N ARG A 516 8.35 18.26 -31.21
CA ARG A 516 7.87 19.15 -32.29
C ARG A 516 6.40 19.02 -32.67
N ARG A 517 5.62 18.15 -32.04
CA ARG A 517 4.16 18.22 -32.18
C ARG A 517 3.72 19.54 -31.55
N THR A 518 3.40 20.52 -32.39
CA THR A 518 2.91 21.84 -31.99
C THR A 518 1.74 21.63 -31.03
N ARG A 519 1.99 21.94 -29.76
CA ARG A 519 1.02 21.91 -28.67
C ARG A 519 -0.20 22.72 -29.11
N ARG A 520 -1.28 22.04 -29.50
CA ARG A 520 -2.58 22.70 -29.64
C ARG A 520 -3.11 22.91 -28.22
N PRO A 521 -3.37 24.15 -27.78
CA PRO A 521 -3.93 24.43 -26.46
C PRO A 521 -5.41 24.00 -26.47
N GLY A 522 -5.81 23.14 -25.52
CA GLY A 522 -7.20 22.71 -25.31
C GLY A 522 -7.30 21.30 -24.70
N SER A 523 -7.06 20.25 -25.50
CA SER A 523 -7.20 18.83 -25.12
C SER A 523 -6.02 18.23 -24.30
N LEU A 524 -5.42 18.99 -23.38
CA LEU A 524 -4.14 18.61 -22.74
C LEU A 524 -4.25 17.55 -21.61
N ALA A 525 -5.35 17.50 -20.87
CA ALA A 525 -5.47 16.62 -19.70
C ALA A 525 -5.76 15.15 -20.08
N MET A 526 -6.83 14.86 -20.83
CA MET A 526 -7.18 13.48 -21.20
C MET A 526 -6.10 12.78 -22.03
N ARG A 527 -5.39 13.51 -22.91
CA ARG A 527 -4.32 12.91 -23.73
C ARG A 527 -3.06 12.57 -22.94
N ALA A 528 -2.76 13.34 -21.90
CA ALA A 528 -1.60 13.06 -21.05
C ALA A 528 -1.80 11.76 -20.25
N ASP A 529 -3.02 11.52 -19.77
CA ASP A 529 -3.38 10.29 -19.06
C ASP A 529 -3.32 9.07 -19.96
N ASP A 530 -3.89 9.15 -21.18
CA ASP A 530 -3.85 8.03 -22.13
C ASP A 530 -2.41 7.72 -22.61
N ASP A 531 -1.60 8.74 -22.91
CA ASP A 531 -0.19 8.54 -23.28
C ASP A 531 0.62 7.93 -22.12
N SER A 532 0.34 8.31 -20.88
CA SER A 532 0.95 7.71 -19.68
C SER A 532 0.56 6.23 -19.53
N ARG A 533 -0.73 5.91 -19.74
CA ARG A 533 -1.24 4.52 -19.70
C ARG A 533 -0.61 3.65 -20.77
N PHE A 534 -0.55 4.13 -22.01
CA PHE A 534 0.11 3.38 -23.10
C PHE A 534 1.62 3.25 -22.86
N ALA A 535 2.28 4.25 -22.28
CA ALA A 535 3.68 4.16 -21.90
C ALA A 535 3.93 3.05 -20.86
N ALA A 536 3.09 2.96 -19.83
CA ALA A 536 3.16 1.90 -18.82
C ALA A 536 2.89 0.50 -19.44
N GLN A 537 1.87 0.38 -20.30
CA GLN A 537 1.60 -0.86 -21.03
C GLN A 537 2.76 -1.23 -21.97
N TRP A 538 3.40 -0.25 -22.59
CA TRP A 538 4.59 -0.48 -23.42
C TRP A 538 5.77 -0.98 -22.60
N GLN A 539 6.02 -0.43 -21.41
CA GLN A 539 7.09 -0.91 -20.53
C GLN A 539 6.86 -2.37 -20.12
N LEU A 540 5.64 -2.73 -19.73
CA LEU A 540 5.27 -4.13 -19.44
C LEU A 540 5.47 -5.03 -20.66
N THR A 541 5.02 -4.58 -21.84
CA THR A 541 5.18 -5.30 -23.11
C THR A 541 6.65 -5.48 -23.47
N ALA A 542 7.47 -4.44 -23.30
CA ALA A 542 8.89 -4.47 -23.57
C ALA A 542 9.63 -5.39 -22.59
N GLY A 543 9.24 -5.41 -21.30
CA GLY A 543 9.76 -6.36 -20.32
C GLY A 543 9.51 -7.81 -20.73
N VAL A 544 8.28 -8.14 -21.16
CA VAL A 544 7.94 -9.47 -21.69
C VAL A 544 8.76 -9.79 -22.94
N LEU A 545 8.88 -8.85 -23.89
CA LEU A 545 9.66 -9.06 -25.09
C LEU A 545 11.15 -9.28 -24.78
N LEU A 546 11.74 -8.51 -23.88
CA LEU A 546 13.13 -8.70 -23.43
C LEU A 546 13.33 -10.09 -22.83
N LEU A 547 12.46 -10.52 -21.92
CA LEU A 547 12.48 -11.88 -21.37
C LEU A 547 12.31 -12.96 -22.45
N SER A 548 11.58 -12.66 -23.52
CA SER A 548 11.41 -13.58 -24.65
C SER A 548 12.62 -13.63 -25.57
N PHE A 549 13.34 -12.52 -25.79
CA PHE A 549 14.48 -12.46 -26.71
C PHE A 549 15.78 -12.91 -26.05
N CYS A 550 15.97 -12.59 -24.77
CA CYS A 550 17.22 -12.82 -24.06
C CYS A 550 17.23 -14.20 -23.39
N GLU A 551 17.54 -15.25 -24.15
CA GLU A 551 17.52 -16.64 -23.65
C GLU A 551 18.66 -16.97 -22.65
N ASN A 552 19.71 -16.15 -22.62
CA ASN A 552 20.91 -16.34 -21.80
C ASN A 552 20.89 -15.58 -20.47
N VAL A 553 19.75 -14.99 -20.08
CA VAL A 553 19.63 -14.29 -18.80
C VAL A 553 19.85 -15.27 -17.65
N ASP A 554 20.91 -15.05 -16.88
CA ASP A 554 21.25 -15.79 -15.67
C ASP A 554 20.93 -15.02 -14.38
N THR A 555 20.82 -13.69 -14.48
CA THR A 555 20.58 -12.80 -13.34
C THR A 555 19.43 -11.84 -13.65
N LEU A 556 18.42 -11.86 -12.79
CA LEU A 556 17.26 -10.98 -12.86
C LEU A 556 17.17 -10.11 -11.60
N TYR A 557 17.17 -8.79 -11.80
CA TYR A 557 16.80 -7.82 -10.78
C TYR A 557 15.35 -7.43 -11.01
N LEU A 558 14.49 -7.69 -10.02
CA LEU A 558 13.04 -7.55 -10.16
C LEU A 558 12.50 -6.64 -9.06
N GLY A 559 12.04 -5.44 -9.43
CA GLY A 559 11.33 -4.54 -8.54
C GLY A 559 9.90 -4.99 -8.24
N PRO A 560 9.20 -4.26 -7.35
CA PRO A 560 7.86 -4.62 -6.93
C PRO A 560 6.90 -4.73 -8.12
N LEU A 561 6.24 -5.88 -8.24
CA LEU A 561 5.17 -6.08 -9.20
C LEU A 561 3.82 -5.76 -8.53
N GLU A 562 3.43 -4.48 -8.58
CA GLU A 562 2.10 -4.05 -8.13
C GLU A 562 0.98 -4.74 -8.93
N HIS A 563 -0.24 -4.71 -8.38
CA HIS A 563 -1.43 -5.32 -8.97
C HIS A 563 -1.71 -4.90 -10.43
N GLY A 564 -1.16 -3.77 -10.90
CA GLY A 564 -1.25 -3.31 -12.29
C GLY A 564 -0.33 -4.04 -13.29
N HIS A 565 0.65 -4.81 -12.83
CA HIS A 565 1.68 -5.46 -13.66
C HIS A 565 1.30 -6.88 -14.13
N LEU A 566 -0.02 -7.16 -14.24
CA LEU A 566 -0.58 -8.48 -14.56
C LEU A 566 0.01 -9.13 -15.80
N LEU A 567 0.39 -8.35 -16.82
CA LEU A 567 0.93 -8.88 -18.07
C LEU A 567 2.29 -9.56 -17.87
N LEU A 568 3.23 -8.84 -17.25
CA LEU A 568 4.58 -9.35 -16.99
C LEU A 568 4.51 -10.51 -15.99
N ARG A 569 3.71 -10.34 -14.94
CA ARG A 569 3.49 -11.36 -13.92
C ARG A 569 2.97 -12.67 -14.53
N GLU A 570 1.91 -12.61 -15.34
CA GLU A 570 1.34 -13.79 -15.99
C GLU A 570 2.34 -14.47 -16.93
N TYR A 571 3.13 -13.71 -17.69
CA TYR A 571 4.15 -14.29 -18.56
C TYR A 571 5.20 -15.07 -17.77
N MET A 572 5.70 -14.50 -16.66
CA MET A 572 6.66 -15.17 -15.78
C MET A 572 6.05 -16.38 -15.06
N LEU A 573 4.80 -16.30 -14.59
CA LEU A 573 4.08 -17.46 -14.03
C LEU A 573 4.01 -18.58 -15.07
N ARG A 574 3.50 -18.31 -16.27
CA ARG A 574 3.43 -19.34 -17.32
C ARG A 574 4.80 -19.91 -17.67
N ALA A 575 5.85 -19.10 -17.67
CA ALA A 575 7.22 -19.57 -17.87
C ALA A 575 7.66 -20.55 -16.76
N ASN A 576 7.45 -20.16 -15.50
CA ASN A 576 7.81 -20.94 -14.31
C ASN A 576 7.06 -22.27 -14.25
N TYR A 577 5.78 -22.29 -14.63
CA TYR A 577 4.95 -23.49 -14.64
C TYR A 577 5.03 -24.29 -15.96
N GLY A 578 5.89 -23.86 -16.90
CA GLY A 578 6.11 -24.57 -18.16
C GLY A 578 4.92 -24.57 -19.12
N LEU A 579 4.02 -23.59 -18.98
CA LEU A 579 2.81 -23.40 -19.77
C LEU A 579 3.05 -22.62 -21.07
N LEU A 580 4.23 -21.99 -21.22
CA LEU A 580 4.61 -21.30 -22.47
C LEU A 580 5.12 -22.28 -23.54
N PRO A 581 4.93 -21.95 -24.84
CA PRO A 581 5.52 -22.67 -25.95
C PRO A 581 7.06 -22.73 -25.89
N GLN A 582 7.65 -23.65 -26.66
CA GLN A 582 9.11 -23.73 -26.81
C GLN A 582 9.64 -22.69 -27.83
N PRO A 583 10.85 -22.14 -27.65
CA PRO A 583 11.75 -22.34 -26.50
C PRO A 583 11.23 -21.66 -25.23
N ARG A 584 11.27 -22.37 -24.10
CA ARG A 584 10.82 -21.80 -22.82
C ARG A 584 11.77 -20.70 -22.36
N PRO A 585 11.27 -19.52 -21.97
CA PRO A 585 12.11 -18.47 -21.43
C PRO A 585 12.64 -18.84 -20.02
N LEU A 586 13.64 -18.09 -19.56
CA LEU A 586 14.17 -18.14 -18.18
C LEU A 586 14.79 -19.48 -17.73
N GLN A 587 15.03 -20.44 -18.62
CA GLN A 587 15.57 -21.76 -18.23
C GLN A 587 17.01 -21.69 -17.69
N LYS A 588 17.76 -20.65 -18.06
CA LYS A 588 19.13 -20.40 -17.60
C LYS A 588 19.21 -19.46 -16.39
N LEU A 589 18.06 -18.97 -15.89
CA LEU A 589 18.03 -18.03 -14.77
C LEU A 589 18.54 -18.71 -13.49
N ARG A 590 19.65 -18.18 -12.94
CA ARG A 590 20.34 -18.71 -11.75
C ARG A 590 20.15 -17.83 -10.52
N ARG A 591 20.08 -16.51 -10.71
CA ARG A 591 20.01 -15.53 -9.63
C ARG A 591 18.81 -14.62 -9.83
N VAL A 592 18.02 -14.49 -8.76
CA VAL A 592 16.96 -13.50 -8.68
C VAL A 592 17.24 -12.60 -7.49
N GLU A 593 17.13 -11.31 -7.71
CA GLU A 593 17.32 -10.30 -6.70
C GLU A 593 16.10 -9.38 -6.71
N VAL A 594 15.33 -9.40 -5.62
CA VAL A 594 14.15 -8.56 -5.50
C VAL A 594 14.62 -7.16 -5.09
N LEU A 595 14.30 -6.19 -5.93
CA LEU A 595 14.59 -4.79 -5.67
C LEU A 595 13.47 -4.20 -4.82
N THR A 596 13.88 -3.42 -3.84
CA THR A 596 13.04 -2.69 -2.93
C THR A 596 13.42 -1.23 -3.09
N HIS A 597 12.51 -0.45 -3.64
CA HIS A 597 12.69 0.99 -3.74
C HIS A 597 11.49 1.67 -3.12
N ASP A 598 11.73 2.50 -2.10
CA ASP A 598 10.80 3.58 -1.81
C ASP A 598 11.48 4.92 -2.12
N PRO A 599 10.95 5.71 -3.05
CA PRO A 599 11.38 7.09 -3.25
C PRO A 599 11.09 8.02 -2.07
N ASN A 600 10.22 7.62 -1.12
CA ASN A 600 9.79 8.41 0.03
C ASN A 600 10.40 7.97 1.37
N GLY A 601 11.30 6.98 1.35
CA GLY A 601 12.07 6.55 2.53
C GLY A 601 11.36 5.66 3.54
N TRP A 602 10.11 5.25 3.29
CA TRP A 602 9.47 4.15 3.98
C TRP A 602 10.00 2.81 3.46
N THR A 603 9.91 1.75 4.27
CA THR A 603 10.27 0.43 3.78
C THR A 603 9.19 -0.04 2.82
N PRO A 604 9.52 -0.32 1.54
CA PRO A 604 8.52 -0.72 0.56
C PRO A 604 7.92 -2.06 0.97
N THR A 605 6.59 -2.13 0.94
CA THR A 605 5.88 -3.40 1.11
C THR A 605 6.16 -4.26 -0.12
N VAL A 606 6.76 -5.43 0.09
CA VAL A 606 7.01 -6.40 -0.97
C VAL A 606 6.25 -7.67 -0.67
N GLU A 607 5.37 -8.02 -1.59
CA GLU A 607 4.75 -9.35 -1.65
C GLU A 607 5.78 -10.38 -2.12
N LEU A 608 6.73 -10.72 -1.25
CA LEU A 608 7.81 -11.66 -1.58
C LEU A 608 7.25 -13.03 -1.98
N GLY A 609 6.05 -13.35 -1.49
CA GLY A 609 5.32 -14.50 -1.95
C GLY A 609 4.97 -14.51 -3.42
N ALA A 610 4.42 -13.38 -3.89
CA ALA A 610 4.14 -13.20 -5.30
C ALA A 610 5.44 -13.33 -6.12
N HIS A 611 6.57 -12.81 -5.64
CA HIS A 611 7.85 -12.86 -6.36
C HIS A 611 8.42 -14.28 -6.45
N LEU A 612 8.39 -15.03 -5.35
CA LEU A 612 8.81 -16.43 -5.33
C LEU A 612 7.94 -17.29 -6.27
N GLN A 613 6.62 -17.05 -6.32
CA GLN A 613 5.72 -17.77 -7.22
C GLN A 613 6.16 -17.66 -8.70
N LEU A 614 6.85 -16.57 -9.08
CA LEU A 614 7.29 -16.33 -10.46
C LEU A 614 8.54 -17.12 -10.87
N VAL A 615 9.30 -17.66 -9.91
CA VAL A 615 10.63 -18.20 -10.21
C VAL A 615 10.95 -19.53 -9.52
N HIS A 616 10.20 -19.92 -8.49
CA HIS A 616 10.61 -21.02 -7.61
C HIS A 616 10.70 -22.39 -8.30
N ARG A 617 10.03 -22.63 -9.44
CA ARG A 617 10.08 -23.91 -10.19
C ARG A 617 11.08 -23.89 -11.34
N LEU A 618 11.76 -22.77 -11.59
CA LEU A 618 12.74 -22.66 -12.66
C LEU A 618 13.91 -23.63 -12.40
N PRO A 619 14.35 -24.39 -13.42
CA PRO A 619 15.25 -25.53 -13.20
C PRO A 619 16.68 -25.13 -12.81
N SER A 620 17.10 -23.93 -13.17
CA SER A 620 18.47 -23.43 -12.91
C SER A 620 18.54 -22.47 -11.73
N LEU A 621 17.41 -22.16 -11.07
CA LEU A 621 17.40 -21.16 -9.99
C LEU A 621 18.27 -21.67 -8.84
N ALA A 622 19.32 -20.92 -8.52
CA ALA A 622 20.32 -21.26 -7.50
C ALA A 622 20.29 -20.30 -6.32
N ARG A 623 19.99 -19.01 -6.55
CA ARG A 623 20.02 -17.95 -5.54
C ARG A 623 18.81 -17.02 -5.63
N LEU A 624 18.19 -16.77 -4.48
CA LEU A 624 17.27 -15.66 -4.27
C LEU A 624 17.82 -14.73 -3.20
N ALA A 625 17.81 -13.43 -3.47
CA ALA A 625 18.21 -12.39 -2.52
C ALA A 625 17.13 -11.31 -2.42
N VAL A 626 16.83 -10.90 -1.20
CA VAL A 626 15.94 -9.79 -0.88
C VAL A 626 16.56 -9.00 0.26
N ASP A 627 16.52 -7.69 0.13
CA ASP A 627 17.05 -6.74 1.10
C ASP A 627 16.05 -5.61 1.30
N ASN A 628 15.95 -5.03 2.49
CA ASN A 628 15.12 -3.84 2.76
C ASN A 628 13.64 -3.99 2.37
N ALA A 629 12.92 -4.97 2.93
CA ALA A 629 11.51 -5.15 2.64
C ALA A 629 10.67 -5.28 3.90
N GLN A 630 9.38 -4.98 3.75
CA GLN A 630 8.36 -5.25 4.73
C GLN A 630 7.32 -6.19 4.10
N VAL A 631 6.85 -7.19 4.85
CA VAL A 631 5.66 -7.95 4.48
C VAL A 631 4.53 -7.48 5.38
N TYR A 632 3.61 -6.68 4.82
CA TYR A 632 2.42 -6.22 5.52
C TYR A 632 1.36 -7.32 5.45
N GLN A 633 0.98 -7.90 6.60
CA GLN A 633 0.05 -9.03 6.69
C GLN A 633 0.44 -10.18 5.76
N PRO A 634 1.42 -11.03 6.14
CA PRO A 634 1.84 -12.17 5.33
C PRO A 634 0.67 -13.11 5.13
N SER A 635 0.16 -13.05 3.94
CA SER A 635 -1.12 -13.61 3.59
C SER A 635 -0.89 -14.94 2.84
N TRP A 636 0.37 -15.28 2.56
CA TRP A 636 0.75 -16.34 1.64
C TRP A 636 0.87 -17.74 2.26
N ASN A 637 -0.05 -18.65 1.92
CA ASN A 637 0.04 -20.10 2.10
C ASN A 637 0.58 -20.78 0.83
N LEU A 638 1.88 -20.65 0.57
CA LEU A 638 2.49 -21.38 -0.55
C LEU A 638 2.58 -22.88 -0.24
N ALA A 639 1.78 -23.67 -0.94
CA ALA A 639 1.86 -25.13 -0.93
C ALA A 639 2.98 -25.69 -1.84
N ALA A 640 4.12 -25.01 -2.01
CA ALA A 640 5.21 -25.42 -2.92
C ALA A 640 6.44 -25.99 -2.18
N ALA A 641 6.20 -26.80 -1.15
CA ALA A 641 7.28 -27.44 -0.40
C ALA A 641 8.19 -28.27 -1.34
N ARG A 642 9.51 -28.09 -1.21
CA ARG A 642 10.53 -28.80 -2.00
C ARG A 642 10.37 -28.64 -3.52
N ALA A 643 9.73 -27.56 -3.96
CA ALA A 643 9.51 -27.28 -5.38
C ALA A 643 10.77 -26.76 -6.10
N SER A 644 11.69 -26.12 -5.37
CA SER A 644 12.78 -25.35 -5.97
C SER A 644 14.15 -26.02 -5.96
N SER A 645 14.95 -25.77 -7.01
CA SER A 645 16.38 -26.08 -7.11
C SER A 645 17.27 -25.10 -6.34
N MET A 646 16.71 -24.06 -5.73
CA MET A 646 17.44 -23.02 -5.02
C MET A 646 18.35 -23.60 -3.93
N THR A 647 19.58 -23.12 -3.88
CA THR A 647 20.61 -23.54 -2.91
C THR A 647 21.06 -22.41 -1.99
N GLU A 648 20.79 -21.15 -2.34
CA GLU A 648 21.15 -19.97 -1.56
C GLU A 648 19.93 -19.06 -1.39
N LEU A 649 19.65 -18.67 -0.14
CA LEU A 649 18.56 -17.76 0.20
C LEU A 649 19.10 -16.68 1.14
N SER A 650 18.89 -15.42 0.77
CA SER A 650 19.31 -14.25 1.55
C SER A 650 18.13 -13.31 1.74
N ILE A 651 17.77 -13.03 2.99
CA ILE A 651 16.67 -12.15 3.37
C ILE A 651 17.21 -11.21 4.45
N THR A 652 17.57 -9.99 4.08
CA THR A 652 18.26 -9.06 4.99
C THR A 652 17.47 -7.79 5.21
N HIS A 653 17.61 -7.21 6.40
CA HIS A 653 16.95 -5.97 6.80
C HIS A 653 15.44 -6.02 6.53
N PHE A 654 14.77 -6.94 7.22
CA PHE A 654 13.39 -7.27 6.93
C PHE A 654 12.50 -7.18 8.17
N ASP A 655 11.25 -6.76 7.98
CA ASP A 655 10.16 -6.84 8.94
C ASP A 655 9.16 -7.94 8.48
N ILE A 656 9.37 -9.18 8.97
CA ILE A 656 8.51 -10.34 8.71
C ILE A 656 8.26 -11.10 10.00
N ASP A 657 7.12 -11.79 10.05
CA ASP A 657 6.87 -12.87 10.99
C ASP A 657 7.71 -14.13 10.72
N HIS A 658 7.70 -15.02 11.72
CA HIS A 658 8.40 -16.30 11.64
C HIS A 658 7.72 -17.32 10.74
N ASP A 659 6.39 -17.27 10.60
CA ASP A 659 5.63 -18.22 9.79
C ASP A 659 6.00 -18.10 8.32
N TRP A 660 6.14 -16.88 7.83
CA TRP A 660 6.56 -16.63 6.47
C TRP A 660 8.00 -17.11 6.23
N VAL A 661 8.94 -16.85 7.15
CA VAL A 661 10.32 -17.35 7.05
C VAL A 661 10.32 -18.89 6.99
N ALA A 662 9.48 -19.54 7.82
CA ALA A 662 9.31 -20.99 7.79
C ALA A 662 8.76 -21.49 6.44
N ARG A 663 7.76 -20.81 5.87
CA ARG A 663 7.20 -21.14 4.55
C ARG A 663 8.25 -21.04 3.45
N VAL A 664 9.04 -19.97 3.41
CA VAL A 664 10.08 -19.82 2.38
C VAL A 664 11.20 -20.85 2.53
N LEU A 665 11.58 -21.19 3.77
CA LEU A 665 12.53 -22.28 4.02
C LEU A 665 12.00 -23.65 3.58
N ARG A 666 10.69 -23.85 3.43
CA ARG A 666 10.12 -25.11 2.90
C ARG A 666 10.26 -25.24 1.38
N VAL A 667 10.45 -24.14 0.64
CA VAL A 667 10.44 -24.15 -0.85
C VAL A 667 11.67 -24.85 -1.47
N PRO A 668 12.92 -24.62 -1.01
CA PRO A 668 14.09 -25.31 -1.53
C PRO A 668 14.07 -26.82 -1.27
N ARG A 669 14.63 -27.61 -2.19
CA ARG A 669 14.89 -29.05 -1.97
C ARG A 669 16.08 -29.31 -1.06
N ALA A 670 17.12 -28.48 -1.15
CA ALA A 670 18.41 -28.68 -0.50
C ALA A 670 19.14 -27.33 -0.33
N LEU A 671 18.80 -26.60 0.73
CA LEU A 671 19.43 -25.30 1.00
C LEU A 671 20.87 -25.49 1.51
N ARG A 672 21.81 -24.73 0.94
CA ARG A 672 23.25 -24.77 1.30
C ARG A 672 23.71 -23.52 2.04
N LYS A 673 23.22 -22.35 1.64
CA LYS A 673 23.50 -21.08 2.31
C LYS A 673 22.21 -20.37 2.67
N PHE A 674 22.14 -19.92 3.91
CA PHE A 674 21.01 -19.15 4.41
C PHE A 674 21.50 -17.91 5.16
N THR A 675 20.97 -16.76 4.78
CA THR A 675 21.20 -15.48 5.45
C THR A 675 19.87 -14.86 5.84
N LEU A 676 19.70 -14.49 7.11
CA LEU A 676 18.52 -13.83 7.64
C LEU A 676 18.91 -12.71 8.61
N SER A 677 18.44 -11.50 8.39
CA SER A 677 18.51 -10.42 9.40
C SER A 677 17.18 -9.68 9.49
N VAL A 678 16.70 -9.46 10.72
CA VAL A 678 15.40 -8.84 11.01
C VAL A 678 15.61 -7.49 11.67
N GLY A 679 15.01 -6.43 11.12
CA GLY A 679 15.15 -5.06 11.60
C GLY A 679 15.84 -4.10 10.63
N GLY A 680 16.15 -2.89 11.11
CA GLY A 680 16.70 -1.81 10.28
C GLY A 680 15.70 -1.21 9.30
N VAL A 681 14.42 -1.55 9.41
CA VAL A 681 13.35 -1.09 8.51
C VAL A 681 12.20 -0.48 9.32
N ALA A 682 11.48 0.47 8.74
CA ALA A 682 10.31 1.04 9.38
C ALA A 682 9.11 0.12 9.19
N ASN A 683 8.40 -0.17 10.28
CA ASN A 683 7.11 -0.82 10.20
C ASN A 683 6.01 0.24 10.01
N THR A 684 5.26 0.13 8.91
CA THR A 684 4.10 0.99 8.58
C THR A 684 2.98 1.00 9.63
N ASP A 685 2.77 -0.08 10.39
CA ASP A 685 1.74 -0.15 11.44
C ASP A 685 2.27 0.16 12.85
N GLY A 686 3.57 0.45 12.98
CA GLY A 686 4.24 0.69 14.26
C GLY A 686 4.36 -0.55 15.15
N GLY A 687 4.00 -1.72 14.64
CA GLY A 687 4.21 -3.03 15.22
C GLY A 687 5.69 -3.43 15.21
N MET A 688 5.98 -4.54 15.89
CA MET A 688 7.30 -5.17 15.89
C MET A 688 7.17 -6.53 15.19
N PRO A 689 8.18 -6.96 14.41
CA PRO A 689 8.16 -8.26 13.76
C PRO A 689 7.97 -9.37 14.81
N MET A 690 6.93 -10.18 14.64
CA MET A 690 6.69 -11.33 15.51
C MET A 690 7.60 -12.48 15.09
N MET A 691 8.79 -12.57 15.70
CA MET A 691 9.79 -13.58 15.32
C MET A 691 9.98 -14.65 16.41
N SER A 692 9.59 -15.89 16.09
CA SER A 692 9.92 -17.09 16.87
C SER A 692 11.22 -17.73 16.36
N LYS A 693 12.29 -17.63 17.15
CA LYS A 693 13.58 -18.29 16.87
C LYS A 693 13.43 -19.80 16.73
N ALA A 694 12.56 -20.41 17.54
CA ALA A 694 12.31 -21.85 17.53
C ALA A 694 11.71 -22.32 16.19
N VAL A 695 10.77 -21.56 15.63
CA VAL A 695 10.15 -21.87 14.33
C VAL A 695 11.17 -21.78 13.19
N VAL A 696 12.04 -20.75 13.20
CA VAL A 696 13.15 -20.64 12.24
C VAL A 696 14.11 -21.82 12.37
N GLY A 697 14.48 -22.18 13.60
CA GLY A 697 15.37 -23.32 13.89
C GLY A 697 14.84 -24.66 13.41
N ARG A 698 13.55 -24.95 13.66
CA ARG A 698 12.86 -26.15 13.15
C ARG A 698 12.80 -26.18 11.63
N SER A 699 12.63 -25.02 11.00
CA SER A 699 12.62 -24.91 9.54
C SER A 699 14.00 -25.18 8.94
N LEU A 700 15.08 -24.69 9.57
CA LEU A 700 16.45 -24.99 9.17
C LEU A 700 16.84 -26.45 9.36
N TRP A 701 16.28 -27.13 10.38
CA TRP A 701 16.51 -28.55 10.62
C TRP A 701 16.23 -29.45 9.41
N LYS A 702 15.25 -29.07 8.59
CA LYS A 702 14.88 -29.78 7.36
C LYS A 702 16.04 -29.80 6.34
N HIS A 703 16.98 -28.87 6.45
CA HIS A 703 18.18 -28.74 5.60
C HIS A 703 19.49 -29.09 6.31
N ARG A 704 19.44 -29.72 7.50
CA ARG A 704 20.64 -30.01 8.32
C ARG A 704 21.73 -30.81 7.61
N LYS A 705 21.34 -31.66 6.65
CA LYS A 705 22.26 -32.51 5.85
C LYS A 705 22.92 -31.74 4.69
N THR A 706 22.46 -30.53 4.36
CA THR A 706 22.90 -29.75 3.18
C THR A 706 23.42 -28.35 3.51
N LEU A 707 23.02 -27.76 4.63
CA LEU A 707 23.45 -26.42 5.05
C LEU A 707 24.93 -26.38 5.40
N THR A 708 25.69 -25.60 4.65
CA THR A 708 27.13 -25.37 4.85
C THR A 708 27.42 -23.99 5.45
N HIS A 709 26.55 -23.01 5.22
CA HIS A 709 26.66 -21.64 5.72
C HIS A 709 25.32 -21.17 6.28
N VAL A 710 25.33 -20.65 7.50
CA VAL A 710 24.17 -20.04 8.16
C VAL A 710 24.61 -18.70 8.75
N ASP A 711 23.92 -17.64 8.40
CA ASP A 711 24.12 -16.29 8.91
C ASP A 711 22.76 -15.75 9.39
N VAL A 712 22.56 -15.67 10.71
CA VAL A 712 21.23 -15.38 11.28
C VAL A 712 21.33 -14.36 12.41
N ASP A 713 20.72 -13.22 12.20
CA ASP A 713 20.58 -12.16 13.20
C ASP A 713 19.11 -11.90 13.56
N LEU A 714 18.71 -12.46 14.70
CA LEU A 714 17.37 -12.36 15.29
C LEU A 714 17.46 -11.76 16.70
N SER A 715 18.31 -10.76 16.90
CA SER A 715 18.52 -10.12 18.21
C SER A 715 17.30 -9.30 18.69
N ILE A 716 16.50 -8.77 17.76
CA ILE A 716 15.28 -8.00 18.05
C ILE A 716 14.21 -8.87 18.74
N PHE A 717 13.38 -8.23 19.59
CA PHE A 717 12.40 -8.85 20.49
C PHE A 717 11.67 -10.06 19.88
N THR A 718 11.80 -11.20 20.57
CA THR A 718 11.11 -12.43 20.23
C THR A 718 9.80 -12.54 21.01
N HIS A 719 8.73 -12.93 20.32
CA HIS A 719 7.45 -13.26 20.96
C HIS A 719 7.60 -14.41 21.97
N ASP A 720 6.67 -14.51 22.93
CA ASP A 720 6.65 -15.60 23.90
C ASP A 720 6.42 -16.94 23.15
N PRO A 721 7.34 -17.92 23.22
CA PRO A 721 7.20 -19.23 22.57
C PRO A 721 5.93 -19.99 23.01
N ASP A 722 5.34 -19.64 24.16
CA ASP A 722 4.11 -20.25 24.67
C ASP A 722 2.84 -19.76 23.93
N ARG A 723 2.95 -18.73 23.08
CA ARG A 723 1.87 -18.19 22.25
C ARG A 723 1.98 -18.53 20.77
N VAL A 724 2.92 -19.38 20.38
CA VAL A 724 3.04 -19.82 18.99
C VAL A 724 1.84 -20.71 18.69
N GLU A 725 0.91 -20.20 17.87
CA GLU A 725 -0.16 -20.99 17.27
C GLU A 725 0.47 -22.21 16.58
N GLU A 726 -0.13 -23.38 16.77
CA GLU A 726 0.49 -24.65 16.38
C GLU A 726 0.81 -24.67 14.87
N GLU A 727 1.79 -25.49 14.46
CA GLU A 727 2.24 -25.64 13.06
C GLU A 727 1.10 -26.01 12.08
N GLU A 728 -0.11 -26.31 12.59
CA GLU A 728 -1.36 -26.51 11.86
C GLU A 728 -1.73 -25.32 10.96
N ASP A 729 -1.40 -24.07 11.33
CA ASP A 729 -1.68 -22.89 10.51
C ASP A 729 -0.79 -22.78 9.26
N LEU A 730 0.36 -23.46 9.22
CA LEU A 730 1.20 -23.50 8.02
C LEU A 730 0.60 -24.35 6.89
N ASP A 731 -0.35 -25.23 7.22
CA ASP A 731 -1.04 -26.11 6.28
C ASP A 731 -2.53 -25.70 6.10
N ARG A 732 -2.90 -24.50 6.57
CA ARG A 732 -4.20 -23.88 6.34
C ARG A 732 -4.53 -23.80 4.84
N ALA A 733 -5.79 -24.00 4.50
CA ALA A 733 -6.28 -23.82 3.14
C ALA A 733 -6.11 -22.36 2.71
N PRO A 734 -5.63 -22.09 1.46
CA PRO A 734 -5.55 -20.74 0.97
C PRO A 734 -6.94 -20.10 1.00
N SER A 735 -7.02 -18.93 1.59
CA SER A 735 -8.19 -18.09 1.64
C SER A 735 -8.57 -17.55 0.25
N ASP A 736 -9.80 -17.06 0.10
CA ASP A 736 -10.31 -16.57 -1.19
C ASP A 736 -9.47 -15.45 -1.79
N TRP A 737 -8.94 -14.56 -0.96
CA TRP A 737 -8.09 -13.49 -1.44
C TRP A 737 -6.72 -14.04 -1.94
N GLU A 738 -6.19 -15.12 -1.35
CA GLU A 738 -4.99 -15.83 -1.86
C GLU A 738 -5.26 -16.45 -3.22
N LEU A 739 -6.42 -17.10 -3.35
CA LEU A 739 -6.83 -17.72 -4.60
C LEU A 739 -6.95 -16.67 -5.71
N ARG A 740 -7.42 -15.45 -5.40
CA ARG A 740 -7.46 -14.33 -6.34
C ARG A 740 -6.06 -13.78 -6.64
N LEU A 741 -5.22 -13.57 -5.63
CA LEU A 741 -3.90 -12.97 -5.81
C LEU A 741 -2.93 -13.91 -6.53
N TYR A 742 -2.81 -15.15 -6.05
CA TYR A 742 -1.86 -16.15 -6.52
C TYR A 742 -2.40 -17.04 -7.64
N GLY A 743 -3.72 -17.06 -7.84
CA GLY A 743 -4.39 -17.89 -8.84
C GLY A 743 -4.59 -19.31 -8.36
N ALA A 744 -5.85 -19.73 -8.23
CA ALA A 744 -6.24 -21.06 -7.77
C ALA A 744 -5.55 -22.20 -8.55
N ASP A 745 -5.42 -22.07 -9.86
CA ASP A 745 -4.78 -23.08 -10.71
C ASP A 745 -3.29 -23.27 -10.37
N TYR A 746 -2.55 -22.17 -10.18
CA TYR A 746 -1.13 -22.21 -9.85
C TYR A 746 -0.90 -22.79 -8.46
N LEU A 747 -1.70 -22.37 -7.47
CA LEU A 747 -1.66 -22.93 -6.11
C LEU A 747 -2.02 -24.42 -6.10
N GLY A 748 -2.98 -24.83 -6.93
CA GLY A 748 -3.31 -26.24 -7.13
C GLY A 748 -2.13 -27.06 -7.65
N MET A 749 -1.44 -26.56 -8.69
CA MET A 749 -0.23 -27.21 -9.23
C MET A 749 0.91 -27.30 -8.22
N ASP A 750 1.08 -26.29 -7.37
CA ASP A 750 2.10 -26.30 -6.32
C ASP A 750 1.76 -27.33 -5.25
N ARG A 751 0.51 -27.36 -4.80
CA ARG A 751 0.02 -28.36 -3.84
C ARG A 751 0.22 -29.78 -4.36
N ASP A 752 -0.09 -30.03 -5.62
CA ASP A 752 0.11 -31.34 -6.24
C ASP A 752 1.60 -31.72 -6.27
N LEU A 753 2.48 -30.75 -6.52
CA LEU A 753 3.93 -30.95 -6.50
C LEU A 753 4.44 -31.25 -5.08
N ALA A 754 3.96 -30.51 -4.07
CA ALA A 754 4.32 -30.74 -2.69
C ALA A 754 3.80 -32.09 -2.18
N ALA A 755 2.57 -32.48 -2.53
CA ALA A 755 2.01 -33.79 -2.21
C ALA A 755 2.83 -34.93 -2.83
N ALA A 756 3.35 -34.74 -4.05
CA ALA A 756 4.23 -35.71 -4.71
C ALA A 756 5.63 -35.79 -4.07
N ALA A 757 6.12 -34.70 -3.48
CA ALA A 757 7.38 -34.64 -2.77
C ALA A 757 7.22 -35.21 -1.34
N SER A 758 7.07 -36.53 -1.22
CA SER A 758 6.86 -37.23 0.07
C SER A 758 7.71 -36.63 1.21
N PHE A 759 7.07 -36.27 2.32
CA PHE A 759 7.78 -35.95 3.55
C PHE A 759 8.55 -37.20 4.02
N PRO A 760 9.81 -37.05 4.46
CA PRO A 760 10.54 -38.19 5.00
C PRO A 760 9.84 -38.74 6.26
N SER A 761 10.02 -40.05 6.48
CA SER A 761 9.55 -40.84 7.63
C SER A 761 9.72 -40.10 8.98
N ASN A 762 8.91 -40.47 9.99
CA ASN A 762 8.91 -39.92 11.36
C ASN A 762 10.31 -39.82 12.02
N ASP A 763 11.32 -40.56 11.56
CA ASP A 763 12.71 -40.48 12.05
C ASP A 763 13.46 -39.20 11.64
N ASP A 764 12.96 -38.42 10.67
CA ASP A 764 13.54 -37.15 10.21
C ASP A 764 12.78 -35.91 10.76
N ALA A 765 11.85 -36.10 11.71
CA ALA A 765 11.10 -35.01 12.32
C ALA A 765 12.01 -34.06 13.12
N PRO A 766 11.79 -32.72 13.06
CA PRO A 766 12.49 -31.80 13.93
C PRO A 766 12.14 -32.06 15.40
N PRO A 767 13.03 -31.71 16.35
CA PRO A 767 12.70 -31.76 17.77
C PRO A 767 11.41 -30.97 18.07
N PRO A 768 10.65 -31.35 19.11
CA PRO A 768 9.43 -30.65 19.48
C PRO A 768 9.73 -29.19 19.84
N HIS A 769 8.78 -28.29 19.64
CA HIS A 769 8.95 -26.85 19.89
C HIS A 769 9.45 -26.54 21.31
N SER A 770 8.94 -27.27 22.31
CA SER A 770 9.35 -27.17 23.72
C SER A 770 10.85 -27.44 23.95
N ALA A 771 11.52 -28.19 23.06
CA ALA A 771 12.96 -28.42 23.13
C ALA A 771 13.78 -27.18 22.71
N TYR A 772 13.19 -26.18 22.05
CA TYR A 772 13.91 -24.98 21.60
C TYR A 772 13.84 -23.84 22.62
N GLY A 773 12.75 -23.75 23.41
CA GLY A 773 12.52 -22.63 24.33
C GLY A 773 12.59 -21.27 23.61
N HIS A 774 13.34 -20.32 24.16
CA HIS A 774 13.59 -19.01 23.53
C HIS A 774 14.80 -18.98 22.57
N THR A 775 15.30 -20.14 22.15
CA THR A 775 16.49 -20.27 21.29
C THR A 775 16.13 -20.72 19.87
N ILE A 776 17.07 -20.60 18.94
CA ILE A 776 16.97 -21.22 17.61
C ILE A 776 17.25 -22.73 17.64
N GLY A 777 17.57 -23.31 18.80
CA GLY A 777 17.93 -24.71 18.97
C GLY A 777 19.40 -25.02 18.68
N SER A 778 19.75 -26.31 18.72
CA SER A 778 21.12 -26.78 18.53
C SER A 778 21.46 -27.06 17.07
N PHE A 779 22.65 -26.63 16.64
CA PHE A 779 23.25 -26.96 15.34
C PHE A 779 24.13 -28.22 15.37
N ARG A 780 24.19 -28.94 16.50
CA ARG A 780 25.07 -30.11 16.68
C ARG A 780 24.85 -31.19 15.61
N GLU A 781 23.60 -31.35 15.17
CA GLU A 781 23.19 -32.34 14.17
C GLU A 781 23.23 -31.82 12.72
N PHE A 782 24.03 -30.78 12.46
CA PHE A 782 24.28 -30.24 11.12
C PHE A 782 25.67 -30.69 10.64
N PRO A 783 25.82 -31.94 10.14
CA PRO A 783 27.12 -32.58 9.94
C PRO A 783 28.02 -31.92 8.87
N VAL A 784 27.45 -31.02 8.07
CA VAL A 784 28.16 -30.33 6.97
C VAL A 784 28.24 -28.81 7.16
N LEU A 785 27.75 -28.29 8.29
CA LEU A 785 27.81 -26.86 8.59
C LEU A 785 29.26 -26.46 8.91
N ALA A 786 29.83 -25.61 8.06
CA ALA A 786 31.22 -25.16 8.16
C ALA A 786 31.32 -23.70 8.63
N HIS A 787 30.33 -22.86 8.30
CA HIS A 787 30.31 -21.45 8.67
C HIS A 787 29.00 -21.11 9.37
N LEU A 788 29.12 -20.54 10.57
CA LEU A 788 27.99 -20.05 11.36
C LEU A 788 28.25 -18.61 11.80
N ALA A 789 27.40 -17.67 11.40
CA ALA A 789 27.32 -16.34 11.96
C ALA A 789 25.97 -16.19 12.63
N ILE A 790 25.95 -15.84 13.92
CA ILE A 790 24.71 -15.85 14.69
C ILE A 790 24.77 -14.89 15.87
N SER A 791 23.66 -14.19 16.13
CA SER A 791 23.54 -13.42 17.37
C SER A 791 23.60 -14.34 18.59
N ILE A 792 24.43 -13.99 19.58
CA ILE A 792 24.62 -14.83 20.78
C ILE A 792 23.29 -15.08 21.52
N ARG A 793 22.41 -14.08 21.50
CA ARG A 793 21.05 -14.12 22.06
C ARG A 793 20.09 -15.00 21.26
N THR A 794 20.36 -15.22 19.98
CA THR A 794 19.60 -16.16 19.15
C THR A 794 19.92 -17.60 19.51
N LEU A 795 21.19 -17.87 19.80
CA LEU A 795 21.66 -19.22 20.13
C LEU A 795 21.37 -19.61 21.59
N LEU A 796 21.57 -18.70 22.55
CA LEU A 796 21.42 -18.99 23.99
C LEU A 796 20.07 -18.53 24.57
N GLY A 797 19.27 -17.80 23.79
CA GLY A 797 17.99 -17.24 24.21
C GLY A 797 18.14 -15.92 24.96
N ASN A 798 17.02 -15.20 25.11
CA ASN A 798 16.97 -13.97 25.89
C ASN A 798 16.67 -14.32 27.36
N LYS A 799 17.38 -13.68 28.32
CA LYS A 799 16.83 -13.58 29.68
C LYS A 799 15.53 -12.80 29.57
N ARG A 800 14.41 -13.38 30.01
CA ARG A 800 13.07 -12.78 29.92
C ARG A 800 13.15 -11.34 30.43
N ILE A 801 12.99 -10.36 29.55
CA ILE A 801 12.78 -8.97 29.96
C ILE A 801 11.34 -8.96 30.47
N PRO A 802 11.08 -8.69 31.75
CA PRO A 802 9.71 -8.50 32.22
C PRO A 802 9.15 -7.33 31.41
N LEU A 803 8.13 -7.59 30.60
CA LEU A 803 7.41 -6.52 29.93
C LEU A 803 6.93 -5.56 31.02
N ALA A 804 7.38 -4.30 30.93
CA ALA A 804 7.29 -3.31 31.99
C ALA A 804 5.85 -2.80 32.26
N SER A 805 4.83 -3.54 31.86
CA SER A 805 3.41 -3.21 31.99
C SER A 805 2.59 -4.20 32.81
N ASP A 806 3.16 -5.34 33.21
CA ASP A 806 2.44 -6.30 34.04
C ASP A 806 2.65 -5.97 35.53
N ASP A 807 1.90 -4.99 36.02
CA ASP A 807 1.74 -4.72 37.46
C ASP A 807 1.16 -5.94 38.24
N ASP A 808 0.78 -7.02 37.54
CA ASP A 808 0.30 -8.31 38.07
C ASP A 808 1.32 -9.46 38.01
N ALA A 809 2.60 -9.19 37.73
CA ALA A 809 3.63 -10.24 37.57
C ALA A 809 4.08 -10.96 38.87
N SER A 810 3.34 -10.87 39.99
CA SER A 810 3.75 -11.51 41.24
C SER A 810 3.45 -13.00 41.36
N ASP A 811 2.58 -13.57 40.52
CA ASP A 811 2.10 -14.96 40.68
C ASP A 811 2.24 -15.86 39.44
N ALA A 812 2.90 -15.42 38.37
CA ALA A 812 3.19 -16.31 37.25
C ALA A 812 4.23 -17.37 37.69
N PRO A 813 3.90 -18.68 37.69
CA PRO A 813 4.85 -19.71 38.06
C PRO A 813 6.08 -19.62 37.15
N ALA A 814 7.27 -19.77 37.74
CA ALA A 814 8.53 -19.83 36.98
C ALA A 814 8.36 -20.86 35.86
N SER A 815 8.30 -20.40 34.61
CA SER A 815 8.20 -21.28 33.45
C SER A 815 9.36 -22.29 33.53
N PRO A 816 9.13 -23.58 33.25
CA PRO A 816 10.17 -24.60 33.37
C PRO A 816 11.40 -24.16 32.60
N GLU A 817 12.58 -24.22 33.25
CA GLU A 817 13.84 -23.94 32.56
C GLU A 817 13.87 -24.75 31.26
N PRO A 818 14.19 -24.12 30.11
CA PRO A 818 14.17 -24.83 28.84
C PRO A 818 15.11 -26.04 28.92
N ALA A 819 14.75 -27.15 28.28
CA ALA A 819 15.55 -28.38 28.31
C ALA A 819 17.01 -28.19 27.84
N ASN A 820 17.30 -27.07 27.16
CA ASN A 820 18.64 -26.68 26.69
C ASN A 820 19.36 -25.69 27.61
N ALA A 821 18.75 -25.20 28.69
CA ALA A 821 19.37 -24.29 29.66
C ALA A 821 20.66 -24.88 30.28
N SER A 822 20.78 -26.21 30.29
CA SER A 822 21.97 -26.93 30.76
C SER A 822 23.03 -27.20 29.68
N SER A 823 22.77 -26.85 28.41
CA SER A 823 23.73 -27.11 27.32
C SER A 823 24.71 -25.95 27.18
N THR A 824 26.01 -26.24 27.20
CA THR A 824 27.03 -25.21 26.98
C THR A 824 27.05 -24.79 25.52
N LEU A 825 27.44 -23.55 25.23
CA LEU A 825 27.58 -23.01 23.87
C LEU A 825 28.36 -23.97 22.95
N ALA A 826 29.47 -24.53 23.46
CA ALA A 826 30.29 -25.49 22.72
C ALA A 826 29.56 -26.81 22.40
N ALA A 827 28.61 -27.24 23.23
CA ALA A 827 27.82 -28.45 23.00
C ALA A 827 26.71 -28.26 21.96
N MET A 828 26.32 -27.01 21.68
CA MET A 828 25.28 -26.68 20.69
C MET A 828 25.80 -26.64 19.25
N LEU A 829 27.12 -26.60 19.05
CA LEU A 829 27.77 -26.44 17.76
C LEU A 829 28.16 -27.79 17.12
N PRO A 830 28.17 -27.91 15.78
CA PRO A 830 28.57 -29.14 15.11
C PRO A 830 30.09 -29.30 15.05
N ALA A 831 30.56 -30.56 15.08
CA ALA A 831 31.98 -30.87 14.97
C ALA A 831 32.60 -30.51 13.60
N SER A 832 31.77 -30.27 12.58
CA SER A 832 32.18 -29.84 11.25
C SER A 832 32.53 -28.35 11.15
N LEU A 833 32.20 -27.55 12.16
CA LEU A 833 32.29 -26.09 12.11
C LEU A 833 33.75 -25.62 11.97
N GLU A 834 34.02 -24.75 11.00
CA GLU A 834 35.34 -24.20 10.68
C GLU A 834 35.47 -22.73 11.11
N SER A 835 34.36 -21.97 11.04
CA SER A 835 34.29 -20.55 11.39
C SER A 835 33.01 -20.22 12.15
N LEU A 836 33.12 -19.42 13.21
CA LEU A 836 32.02 -18.90 14.02
C LEU A 836 32.12 -17.38 14.15
N THR A 837 31.04 -16.66 13.91
CA THR A 837 30.89 -15.23 14.22
C THR A 837 29.75 -15.05 15.22
N LEU A 838 30.01 -14.37 16.33
CA LEU A 838 29.01 -14.06 17.36
C LEU A 838 28.60 -12.58 17.27
N TYR A 839 27.36 -12.30 16.86
CA TYR A 839 26.82 -10.95 16.88
C TYR A 839 26.32 -10.56 18.28
N GLY A 840 26.52 -9.30 18.66
CA GLY A 840 25.97 -8.71 19.87
C GLY A 840 26.58 -9.17 21.20
N TYR A 841 27.68 -9.93 21.17
CA TYR A 841 28.43 -10.28 22.37
C TYR A 841 29.39 -9.13 22.76
N VAL A 842 29.32 -8.71 24.02
CA VAL A 842 30.20 -7.72 24.61
C VAL A 842 30.80 -8.31 25.89
N ARG A 843 32.12 -8.45 25.92
CA ARG A 843 32.81 -9.05 27.06
C ARG A 843 32.64 -8.19 28.32
N GLY A 844 32.27 -8.82 29.43
CA GLY A 844 32.06 -8.13 30.71
C GLY A 844 30.64 -7.62 30.95
N ASP A 845 29.77 -7.63 29.93
CA ASP A 845 28.37 -7.21 30.07
C ASP A 845 27.51 -8.26 30.79
N ASP A 846 27.77 -9.55 30.57
CA ASP A 846 27.08 -10.66 31.25
C ASP A 846 28.06 -11.79 31.60
N ALA A 847 28.39 -11.92 32.87
CA ALA A 847 29.31 -12.95 33.37
C ALA A 847 28.89 -14.39 33.02
N SER A 848 27.58 -14.63 32.85
CA SER A 848 27.09 -15.96 32.42
C SER A 848 27.40 -16.22 30.95
N LEU A 849 27.32 -15.20 30.10
CA LEU A 849 27.70 -15.32 28.68
C LEU A 849 29.22 -15.40 28.54
N ASP A 850 29.97 -14.60 29.31
CA ASP A 850 31.42 -14.66 29.35
C ASP A 850 31.91 -16.08 29.69
N ALA A 851 31.32 -16.72 30.71
CA ALA A 851 31.66 -18.08 31.09
C ALA A 851 31.38 -19.12 29.98
N GLN A 852 30.30 -18.92 29.21
CA GLN A 852 29.95 -19.78 28.06
C GLN A 852 30.95 -19.59 26.90
N VAL A 853 31.34 -18.34 26.62
CA VAL A 853 32.33 -18.00 25.58
C VAL A 853 33.73 -18.47 25.98
N ASP A 854 34.11 -18.35 27.25
CA ASP A 854 35.38 -18.88 27.76
C ASP A 854 35.43 -20.42 27.66
N ASP A 855 34.34 -21.14 27.96
CA ASP A 855 34.26 -22.60 27.73
C ASP A 855 34.39 -22.96 26.25
N LEU A 856 33.73 -22.22 25.35
CA LEU A 856 33.88 -22.38 23.91
C LEU A 856 35.33 -22.22 23.47
N MET A 857 36.00 -21.15 23.89
CA MET A 857 37.38 -20.87 23.51
C MET A 857 38.36 -21.92 24.05
N ARG A 858 38.12 -22.48 25.24
CA ARG A 858 38.90 -23.62 25.76
C ARG A 858 38.72 -24.90 24.94
N ARG A 859 37.57 -25.10 24.31
CA ARG A 859 37.24 -26.31 23.52
C ARG A 859 37.56 -26.18 22.03
N LYS A 860 37.89 -24.98 21.56
CA LYS A 860 38.33 -24.71 20.19
C LYS A 860 39.52 -25.60 19.81
N GLY A 861 39.40 -26.32 18.69
CA GLY A 861 40.42 -27.28 18.24
C GLY A 861 40.51 -28.57 19.07
N GLY A 862 39.64 -28.75 20.07
CA GLY A 862 39.56 -29.96 20.89
C GLY A 862 38.67 -31.04 20.28
N ALA A 863 38.40 -32.12 21.04
CA ALA A 863 37.59 -33.25 20.56
C ALA A 863 36.14 -32.89 20.19
N ALA A 864 35.56 -31.86 20.83
CA ALA A 864 34.19 -31.42 20.55
C ALA A 864 34.08 -30.54 19.30
N LEU A 865 35.08 -29.69 19.04
CA LEU A 865 35.12 -28.73 17.94
C LEU A 865 36.47 -28.81 17.20
N PRO A 866 36.78 -29.96 16.58
CA PRO A 866 38.11 -30.25 16.05
C PRO A 866 38.49 -29.39 14.85
N LYS A 867 37.50 -28.85 14.13
CA LYS A 867 37.72 -28.06 12.92
C LYS A 867 37.63 -26.55 13.13
N LEU A 868 37.19 -26.07 14.29
CA LEU A 868 36.93 -24.65 14.52
C LEU A 868 38.24 -23.86 14.59
N ARG A 869 38.49 -23.04 13.57
CA ARG A 869 39.74 -22.27 13.41
C ARG A 869 39.52 -20.79 13.68
N ASP A 870 38.44 -20.22 13.13
CA ASP A 870 38.14 -18.80 13.24
C ASP A 870 36.96 -18.55 14.18
N VAL A 871 37.12 -17.61 15.12
CA VAL A 871 36.05 -17.18 16.02
C VAL A 871 36.10 -15.67 16.10
N ARG A 872 35.05 -14.99 15.59
CA ARG A 872 34.89 -13.54 15.60
C ARG A 872 33.79 -13.12 16.56
N GLY A 873 33.84 -11.87 17.03
CA GLY A 873 32.86 -11.39 18.01
C GLY A 873 33.17 -11.75 19.45
N VAL A 874 34.44 -12.01 19.81
CA VAL A 874 34.87 -12.35 21.18
C VAL A 874 35.83 -11.30 21.75
N GLU A 875 36.87 -10.95 21.00
CA GLU A 875 37.83 -9.89 21.37
C GLU A 875 37.32 -8.52 20.90
N GLU A 876 36.80 -8.47 19.68
CA GLU A 876 36.07 -7.33 19.13
C GLU A 876 34.57 -7.60 19.16
N THR A 877 33.78 -6.59 19.47
CA THR A 877 32.31 -6.66 19.36
C THR A 877 31.95 -6.56 17.88
N VAL A 878 31.22 -7.56 17.37
CA VAL A 878 30.53 -7.44 16.08
C VAL A 878 29.09 -7.02 16.38
N GLU A 879 28.71 -5.83 15.96
CA GLU A 879 27.38 -5.27 16.19
C GLU A 879 26.31 -6.16 15.53
N ASP A 880 25.22 -6.38 16.26
CA ASP A 880 24.01 -6.98 15.71
C ASP A 880 23.06 -5.89 15.18
N ILE A 881 22.02 -6.29 14.46
CA ILE A 881 21.07 -5.38 13.83
C ILE A 881 20.34 -4.49 14.85
N GLN A 882 20.10 -5.00 16.06
CA GLN A 882 19.51 -4.24 17.17
C GLN A 882 20.49 -3.17 17.69
N MET A 883 21.79 -3.46 17.74
CA MET A 883 22.81 -2.47 18.12
C MET A 883 22.95 -1.36 17.08
N ILE A 884 22.85 -1.70 15.79
CA ILE A 884 23.00 -0.74 14.69
C ILE A 884 21.82 0.21 14.63
N PHE A 885 20.58 -0.30 14.71
CA PHE A 885 19.36 0.49 14.44
C PHE A 885 18.50 0.77 15.68
N GLY A 886 18.78 0.13 16.82
CA GLY A 886 17.98 0.24 18.04
C GLY A 886 16.63 -0.49 17.97
N ASP A 887 15.87 -0.40 19.07
CA ASP A 887 14.56 -1.06 19.20
C ASP A 887 13.45 -0.36 18.42
N LYS A 888 13.60 0.96 18.25
CA LYS A 888 12.63 1.85 17.61
C LYS A 888 13.42 2.98 16.95
N PRO A 889 13.81 2.83 15.67
CA PRO A 889 14.40 3.95 14.93
C PRO A 889 13.42 5.13 14.99
N GLU A 890 13.85 6.26 15.58
CA GLU A 890 12.99 7.45 15.74
C GLU A 890 12.99 8.31 14.47
N GLU A 891 14.06 8.23 13.66
CA GLU A 891 14.28 9.03 12.46
C GLU A 891 14.47 8.12 11.22
N GLU A 892 14.08 8.61 10.04
CA GLU A 892 14.22 7.90 8.76
C GLU A 892 15.71 7.65 8.39
N GLU A 893 16.60 8.54 8.83
CA GLU A 893 18.05 8.41 8.66
C GLU A 893 18.65 7.25 9.46
N ASP A 894 17.96 6.80 10.51
CA ASP A 894 18.33 5.63 11.32
C ASP A 894 17.87 4.31 10.68
N LEU A 895 17.22 4.35 9.51
CA LEU A 895 16.80 3.15 8.78
C LEU A 895 17.87 2.70 7.79
N TRP A 896 17.86 1.40 7.48
CA TRP A 896 18.66 0.81 6.43
C TRP A 896 18.30 1.41 5.07
N GLN A 897 19.25 2.12 4.48
CA GLN A 897 19.08 2.84 3.21
C GLN A 897 19.27 1.95 1.97
N GLY A 898 19.44 0.63 2.15
CA GLY A 898 19.74 -0.29 1.06
C GLY A 898 21.16 -0.12 0.50
N LEU A 899 21.64 -1.17 -0.16
CA LEU A 899 22.87 -1.09 -0.94
C LEU A 899 22.65 -0.28 -2.22
N LYS A 900 23.29 0.89 -2.34
CA LYS A 900 23.35 1.63 -3.61
C LYS A 900 24.01 0.77 -4.68
N ARG A 901 23.21 0.27 -5.62
CA ARG A 901 23.67 -0.56 -6.73
C ARG A 901 23.64 0.22 -8.03
N ASP A 902 24.69 0.07 -8.81
CA ASP A 902 24.65 0.47 -10.20
C ASP A 902 23.84 -0.56 -10.99
N LEU A 903 22.59 -0.24 -11.28
CA LEU A 903 21.66 -1.03 -12.11
C LEU A 903 21.54 -0.45 -13.53
N SER A 904 22.47 0.42 -13.92
CA SER A 904 22.47 1.00 -15.27
C SER A 904 22.82 -0.03 -16.34
N TRP A 905 22.48 0.27 -17.60
CA TRP A 905 22.76 -0.62 -18.73
C TRP A 905 24.27 -0.74 -18.95
N LYS A 906 24.75 -1.98 -19.05
CA LYS A 906 26.18 -2.31 -19.25
C LYS A 906 26.43 -2.76 -20.68
N LYS A 907 27.36 -2.10 -21.36
CA LYS A 907 27.81 -2.49 -22.71
C LYS A 907 28.78 -3.66 -22.62
N VAL A 908 28.86 -4.48 -23.66
CA VAL A 908 29.95 -5.47 -23.81
C VAL A 908 31.28 -4.70 -23.87
N SER A 909 32.23 -5.02 -22.99
CA SER A 909 33.53 -4.33 -22.97
C SER A 909 34.41 -4.80 -24.13
N GLU A 910 35.39 -4.00 -24.55
CA GLU A 910 36.35 -4.41 -25.59
C GLU A 910 37.24 -5.60 -25.14
N GLU A 911 37.39 -5.82 -23.83
CA GLU A 911 38.10 -6.98 -23.28
C GLU A 911 37.26 -8.26 -23.40
N ASP A 912 35.94 -8.17 -23.19
CA ASP A 912 35.02 -9.30 -23.39
C ASP A 912 34.91 -9.70 -24.88
N LYS A 913 35.14 -8.76 -25.81
CA LYS A 913 35.19 -9.05 -27.25
C LYS A 913 36.41 -9.88 -27.63
N LYS A 914 37.56 -9.64 -27.01
CA LYS A 914 38.80 -10.40 -27.27
C LYS A 914 38.72 -11.84 -26.80
N VAL A 915 38.15 -12.07 -25.60
CA VAL A 915 38.00 -13.44 -25.07
C VAL A 915 37.05 -14.27 -25.94
N GLN A 916 36.03 -13.65 -26.55
CA GLN A 916 35.14 -14.34 -27.49
C GLN A 916 35.73 -14.56 -28.88
N GLU A 917 36.51 -13.60 -29.42
CA GLU A 917 37.23 -13.82 -30.69
C GLU A 917 38.27 -14.95 -30.55
N ASP A 918 38.95 -15.04 -29.39
CA ASP A 918 39.89 -16.13 -29.10
C ASP A 918 39.19 -17.51 -28.92
N GLU A 919 37.93 -17.56 -28.45
CA GLU A 919 37.14 -18.82 -28.33
C GLU A 919 36.52 -19.26 -29.67
N GLU A 920 36.10 -18.32 -30.53
CA GLU A 920 35.58 -18.63 -31.88
C GLU A 920 36.71 -19.06 -32.85
N ASP A 921 37.92 -18.49 -32.72
CA ASP A 921 39.09 -18.92 -33.51
C ASP A 921 39.60 -20.32 -33.10
N GLU A 922 39.40 -20.75 -31.85
CA GLU A 922 39.74 -22.12 -31.39
C GLU A 922 38.74 -23.19 -31.90
N GLU A 923 37.45 -22.86 -32.08
CA GLU A 923 36.47 -23.79 -32.66
C GLU A 923 36.60 -23.95 -34.18
N ASP A 924 37.12 -22.93 -34.89
CA ASP A 924 37.40 -22.99 -36.33
C ASP A 924 38.73 -23.71 -36.66
N ASP A 925 39.68 -23.80 -35.72
CA ASP A 925 40.91 -24.60 -35.85
C ASP A 925 40.70 -26.10 -35.49
N GLU A 926 39.57 -26.47 -34.86
CA GLU A 926 39.19 -27.86 -34.54
C GLU A 926 38.18 -28.51 -35.52
N ASN A 927 37.74 -27.81 -36.57
CA ASN A 927 36.93 -28.33 -37.69
C ASN A 927 37.73 -28.46 -39.00
#